data_AF-A0A5D2P0C6-F1
#
_entry.id   AF-A0A5D2P0C6-F1
#
_cell.length_a   1.000
_cell.length_b   1.000
_cell.length_c   1.000
_cell.angle_alpha   90.00
_cell.angle_beta   90.00
_cell.angle_gamma   90.00
#
_symmetry.space_group_name_H-M   'P 1'
#
loop_
_entity.id
_entity.type
_entity.pdbx_description
1 polymer ?
#
loop_
_entity_poly.entity_id
_entity_poly.type
_entity_poly.pdbx_seq_one_letter_code
_entity_poly.pdbx_strand_id
1 'polypeptide(L)'
;MKMPTAVFLLLLLLSATTNLHSSAAPIPGLDSFLTQQSRIDPKSTNDPFQSLPSSLKKFLSSSSAAPLHIPSLISSLLSLSVPIPLHIRLVGLNFSSSSLSLLTSFLQSSVTSSHFHLISSSSSHHSLSIGHSLHLDVSLSPSSLSSTLSTALSSALSSTPSSLRSPLLSIPYSTVDSIISRHFDSEKTDNSVYVYILNLGVTPKQPYAYSYSHSESSAGYTNCLGTLWTGNKRYLWIDLGAGPVDYGPALSGDGVLPRGEFHPLAAAHGRPKSEKTLLADLASLIYSAYQVLVVPPLRIPVHFENTLTVELIHIHASENVDSSGLDWNEIEKSFRNEANDGELLFGNQSLEFKRYSVNYEECSICSFAVSRSINSFTSRFLFDNYTLIVSEYLDSKRLHQILSDSAEEFRRVAGLPEEEFGSRVLPVYVFDLDYHTILLLDRYHQSIAFRDMVIAVRTRTAQTVSDYSCNGRHVFTRTRELQRPLVGSILQSMWGVSPTHLLWSPTHNSTLVDYTWTVGQTPFGPFSEVMSLSFVQKDAARRNFLLTSLNYSLTSAIDVLESIDAHGGVRNLLKQKQHVEFIQRWHLFRYKLDKAVSALSHFDFEMAFYYIKSSDHDLYAIHDLVYTSSQEIEASLVCFKDPPFPWAALSFSAVGFLALSYVYAKRDKLFRNKRKQF
;
A
#
# COMPACT_ATOMS: atom_id res chain seq x y z
N MET A 1 -5.06 17.10 -58.85
CA MET A 1 -4.54 15.91 -58.14
C MET A 1 -5.42 15.66 -56.93
N LYS A 2 -6.26 14.62 -56.97
CA LYS A 2 -7.13 14.21 -55.87
C LYS A 2 -6.34 13.24 -54.99
N MET A 3 -6.05 13.61 -53.74
CA MET A 3 -5.65 12.65 -52.71
C MET A 3 -6.91 11.87 -52.26
N PRO A 4 -6.80 10.55 -52.01
CA PRO A 4 -7.97 9.73 -51.71
C PRO A 4 -8.39 9.91 -50.24
N THR A 5 -9.69 9.99 -50.06
CA THR A 5 -10.45 10.06 -48.79
C THR A 5 -10.12 8.95 -47.78
N ALA A 6 -9.36 7.92 -48.16
CA ALA A 6 -8.92 6.84 -47.28
C ALA A 6 -7.87 7.27 -46.24
N VAL A 7 -7.00 8.25 -46.55
CA VAL A 7 -5.95 8.72 -45.62
C VAL A 7 -6.54 9.56 -44.49
N PHE A 8 -7.61 10.31 -44.77
CA PHE A 8 -8.29 11.12 -43.76
C PHE A 8 -9.07 10.26 -42.75
N LEU A 9 -9.64 9.12 -43.20
CA LEU A 9 -10.32 8.18 -42.33
C LEU A 9 -9.34 7.45 -41.40
N LEU A 10 -8.13 7.14 -41.88
CA LEU A 10 -7.08 6.50 -41.08
C LEU A 10 -6.53 7.44 -40.00
N LEU A 11 -6.36 8.74 -40.30
CA LEU A 11 -5.96 9.76 -39.33
C LEU A 11 -7.03 10.06 -38.27
N LEU A 12 -8.33 9.89 -38.60
CA LEU A 12 -9.43 9.95 -37.63
C LEU A 12 -9.52 8.70 -36.76
N LEU A 13 -9.12 7.52 -37.27
CA LEU A 13 -9.03 6.28 -36.48
C LEU A 13 -7.79 6.27 -35.56
N LEU A 14 -6.68 6.92 -35.95
CA LEU A 14 -5.47 7.05 -35.15
C LEU A 14 -5.52 8.17 -34.08
N SER A 15 -6.52 9.06 -34.13
CA SER A 15 -6.75 10.09 -33.11
C SER A 15 -7.81 9.70 -32.06
N ALA A 16 -8.43 8.52 -32.21
CA ALA A 16 -9.42 7.97 -31.28
C ALA A 16 -8.81 7.07 -30.18
N THR A 17 -7.48 7.01 -30.06
CA THR A 17 -6.77 6.37 -28.93
C THR A 17 -6.16 7.41 -28.01
N THR A 18 -6.83 8.55 -27.81
CA THR A 18 -6.60 9.35 -26.62
C THR A 18 -7.40 8.72 -25.49
N ASN A 19 -6.69 8.33 -24.42
CA ASN A 19 -7.30 7.89 -23.18
C ASN A 19 -8.31 8.94 -22.72
N LEU A 20 -9.60 8.75 -23.02
CA LEU A 20 -10.68 9.48 -22.36
C LEU A 20 -10.66 9.04 -20.90
N HIS A 21 -9.91 9.79 -20.08
CA HIS A 21 -10.27 9.97 -18.69
C HIS A 21 -11.64 10.63 -18.70
N SER A 22 -12.69 9.81 -18.69
CA SER A 22 -14.06 10.24 -18.45
C SER A 22 -14.14 10.68 -16.99
N SER A 23 -13.63 11.86 -16.66
CA SER A 23 -14.15 12.57 -15.50
C SER A 23 -15.60 12.92 -15.83
N ALA A 24 -16.54 12.46 -15.00
CA ALA A 24 -17.94 12.83 -15.18
C ALA A 24 -18.04 14.37 -15.24
N ALA A 25 -18.67 14.90 -16.30
CA ALA A 25 -18.84 16.34 -16.44
C ALA A 25 -19.44 16.92 -15.14
N PRO A 26 -18.93 18.06 -14.62
CA PRO A 26 -19.38 18.59 -13.35
C PRO A 26 -20.89 18.89 -13.42
N ILE A 27 -21.66 18.25 -12.54
CA ILE A 27 -23.10 18.48 -12.41
C ILE A 27 -23.28 19.68 -11.46
N PRO A 28 -23.73 20.84 -11.95
CA PRO A 28 -23.85 22.04 -11.12
C PRO A 28 -24.76 21.78 -9.92
N GLY A 29 -24.28 22.09 -8.71
CA GLY A 29 -25.02 21.92 -7.46
C GLY A 29 -24.91 20.54 -6.79
N LEU A 30 -24.45 19.49 -7.51
CA LEU A 30 -24.27 18.17 -6.90
C LEU A 30 -23.11 18.17 -5.88
N ASP A 31 -21.99 18.79 -6.24
CA ASP A 31 -20.84 18.96 -5.34
C ASP A 31 -21.22 19.70 -4.05
N SER A 32 -21.96 20.81 -4.19
CA SER A 32 -22.42 21.61 -3.06
C SER A 32 -23.34 20.79 -2.14
N PHE A 33 -24.28 20.05 -2.72
CA PHE A 33 -25.17 19.17 -1.97
C PHE A 33 -24.40 18.09 -1.19
N LEU A 34 -23.51 17.35 -1.85
CA LEU A 34 -22.77 16.26 -1.19
C LEU A 34 -21.80 16.79 -0.14
N THR A 35 -21.18 17.95 -0.36
CA THR A 35 -20.31 18.61 0.63
C THR A 35 -21.12 19.12 1.83
N GLN A 36 -22.35 19.58 1.62
CA GLN A 36 -23.24 19.93 2.72
C GLN A 36 -23.64 18.68 3.53
N GLN A 37 -23.96 17.58 2.84
CA GLN A 37 -24.29 16.31 3.50
C GLN A 37 -23.11 15.76 4.30
N SER A 38 -21.87 15.84 3.80
CA SER A 38 -20.70 15.40 4.55
C SER A 38 -20.47 16.17 5.85
N ARG A 39 -20.94 17.41 5.95
CA ARG A 39 -20.90 18.20 7.19
C ARG A 39 -22.00 17.82 8.18
N ILE A 40 -23.16 17.38 7.68
CA ILE A 40 -24.31 17.00 8.51
C ILE A 40 -24.18 15.56 9.00
N ASP A 41 -23.74 14.65 8.12
CA ASP A 41 -23.57 13.23 8.36
C ASP A 41 -22.22 12.75 7.80
N PRO A 42 -21.10 13.02 8.50
CA PRO A 42 -19.76 12.66 8.04
C PRO A 42 -19.54 11.16 7.85
N LYS A 43 -20.29 10.32 8.59
CA LYS A 43 -20.24 8.86 8.46
C LYS A 43 -21.10 8.33 7.32
N SER A 44 -21.88 9.20 6.66
CA SER A 44 -22.89 8.84 5.68
C SER A 44 -23.79 7.71 6.18
N THR A 45 -24.35 7.85 7.38
CA THR A 45 -25.29 6.89 7.96
C THR A 45 -26.61 6.86 7.17
N ASN A 46 -27.03 7.99 6.64
CA ASN A 46 -28.24 8.15 5.85
C ASN A 46 -27.95 8.11 4.34
N ASP A 47 -28.88 7.57 3.54
CA ASP A 47 -28.78 7.57 2.08
C ASP A 47 -29.07 8.99 1.51
N PRO A 48 -28.06 9.72 0.98
CA PRO A 48 -28.28 11.06 0.46
C PRO A 48 -29.08 11.07 -0.85
N PHE A 49 -29.27 9.93 -1.52
CA PHE A 49 -30.12 9.84 -2.70
C PHE A 49 -31.58 10.18 -2.38
N GLN A 50 -32.04 9.88 -1.16
CA GLN A 50 -33.41 10.14 -0.74
C GLN A 50 -33.71 11.64 -0.65
N SER A 51 -32.77 12.42 -0.13
CA SER A 51 -32.87 13.88 0.00
C SER A 51 -32.41 14.66 -1.23
N LEU A 52 -31.96 13.97 -2.29
CA LEU A 52 -31.47 14.60 -3.51
C LEU A 52 -32.61 15.32 -4.27
N PRO A 53 -32.45 16.61 -4.63
CA PRO A 53 -33.43 17.37 -5.42
C PRO A 53 -33.84 16.70 -6.73
N SER A 54 -35.11 16.83 -7.10
CA SER A 54 -35.66 16.24 -8.33
C SER A 54 -34.98 16.75 -9.61
N SER A 55 -34.51 18.00 -9.61
CA SER A 55 -33.72 18.57 -10.69
C SER A 55 -32.41 17.80 -10.91
N LEU A 56 -31.67 17.51 -9.84
CA LEU A 56 -30.43 16.74 -9.89
C LEU A 56 -30.68 15.28 -10.29
N LYS A 57 -31.74 14.65 -9.77
CA LYS A 57 -32.17 13.31 -10.21
C LYS A 57 -32.43 13.25 -11.72
N LYS A 58 -33.09 14.29 -12.27
CA LYS A 58 -33.35 14.38 -13.72
C LYS A 58 -32.04 14.49 -14.51
N PHE A 59 -31.09 15.31 -14.06
CA PHE A 59 -29.76 15.43 -14.69
C PHE A 59 -28.99 14.09 -14.68
N LEU A 60 -29.00 13.37 -13.55
CA LEU A 60 -28.39 12.05 -13.46
C LEU A 60 -29.00 11.07 -14.47
N SER A 61 -30.32 11.09 -14.68
CA SER A 61 -30.97 10.25 -15.69
C SER A 61 -30.75 10.70 -17.14
N SER A 62 -30.55 12.00 -17.42
CA SER A 62 -30.43 12.52 -18.78
C SER A 62 -29.00 12.46 -19.36
N SER A 63 -28.01 12.18 -18.52
CA SER A 63 -26.60 12.12 -18.94
C SER A 63 -26.26 10.93 -19.84
N SER A 64 -27.13 9.90 -19.92
CA SER A 64 -26.95 8.75 -20.83
C SER A 64 -27.82 8.87 -22.08
N ALA A 65 -27.30 9.46 -23.16
CA ALA A 65 -27.91 9.35 -24.49
C ALA A 65 -27.55 8.02 -25.20
N ALA A 66 -26.53 7.30 -24.72
CA ALA A 66 -26.06 6.03 -25.27
C ALA A 66 -26.54 4.82 -24.44
N PRO A 67 -26.77 3.64 -25.06
CA PRO A 67 -27.06 2.42 -24.32
C PRO A 67 -25.88 2.04 -23.42
N LEU A 68 -26.15 1.73 -22.15
CA LEU A 68 -25.15 1.24 -21.22
C LEU A 68 -24.60 -0.10 -21.69
N HIS A 69 -23.35 -0.10 -22.14
CA HIS A 69 -22.64 -1.32 -22.51
C HIS A 69 -21.85 -1.82 -21.29
N ILE A 70 -22.26 -2.94 -20.71
CA ILE A 70 -21.70 -3.45 -19.44
C ILE A 70 -20.17 -3.56 -19.45
N PRO A 71 -19.51 -4.13 -20.49
CA PRO A 71 -18.05 -4.17 -20.54
C PRO A 71 -17.36 -2.79 -20.46
N SER A 72 -18.01 -1.74 -20.99
CA SER A 72 -17.47 -0.38 -20.90
C SER A 72 -17.56 0.20 -19.49
N LEU A 73 -18.58 -0.17 -18.74
CA LEU A 73 -18.74 0.23 -17.34
C LEU A 73 -17.70 -0.46 -16.46
N ILE A 74 -17.50 -1.76 -16.64
CA ILE A 74 -16.45 -2.53 -15.96
C ILE A 74 -15.07 -1.93 -16.27
N SER A 75 -14.77 -1.67 -17.56
CA SER A 75 -13.51 -1.03 -17.96
C SER A 75 -13.34 0.36 -17.34
N SER A 76 -14.42 1.14 -17.18
CA SER A 76 -14.36 2.45 -16.52
C SER A 76 -14.05 2.33 -15.03
N LEU A 77 -14.60 1.31 -14.34
CA LEU A 77 -14.30 1.07 -12.93
C LEU A 77 -12.84 0.66 -12.71
N LEU A 78 -12.33 -0.24 -13.56
CA LEU A 78 -10.95 -0.72 -13.50
C LEU A 78 -9.91 0.32 -13.95
N SER A 79 -10.33 1.39 -14.64
CA SER A 79 -9.44 2.50 -15.04
C SER A 79 -9.17 3.53 -13.92
N LEU A 80 -9.79 3.37 -12.75
CA LEU A 80 -9.61 4.30 -11.64
C LEU A 80 -8.16 4.30 -11.13
N SER A 81 -7.54 5.47 -11.11
CA SER A 81 -6.18 5.67 -10.63
C SER A 81 -6.09 6.93 -9.76
N VAL A 82 -5.44 6.84 -8.62
CA VAL A 82 -5.18 7.98 -7.71
C VAL A 82 -3.92 8.72 -8.19
N PRO A 83 -4.02 9.97 -8.67
CA PRO A 83 -2.84 10.79 -8.92
C PRO A 83 -2.25 11.27 -7.60
N ILE A 84 -0.96 11.11 -7.39
CA ILE A 84 -0.32 11.41 -6.10
C ILE A 84 0.69 12.55 -6.28
N PRO A 85 0.42 13.74 -5.72
CA PRO A 85 1.33 14.87 -5.80
C PRO A 85 2.55 14.66 -4.90
N LEU A 86 3.74 14.78 -5.49
CA LEU A 86 5.02 14.74 -4.80
C LEU A 86 5.86 15.96 -5.18
N HIS A 87 6.16 16.79 -4.19
CA HIS A 87 7.00 17.97 -4.36
C HIS A 87 8.44 17.63 -4.00
N ILE A 88 9.35 17.79 -4.94
CA ILE A 88 10.78 17.56 -4.75
C ILE A 88 11.47 18.91 -4.67
N ARG A 89 12.14 19.15 -3.55
CA ARG A 89 12.86 20.38 -3.26
C ARG A 89 14.35 20.11 -3.26
N LEU A 90 15.04 20.61 -4.27
CA LEU A 90 16.48 20.51 -4.39
C LEU A 90 17.14 21.66 -3.63
N VAL A 91 17.90 21.34 -2.59
CA VAL A 91 18.52 22.30 -1.68
C VAL A 91 20.04 22.22 -1.81
N GLY A 92 20.68 23.30 -2.28
CA GLY A 92 22.13 23.37 -2.41
C GLY A 92 22.60 24.10 -3.66
N LEU A 93 23.90 24.36 -3.74
CA LEU A 93 24.52 25.14 -4.83
C LEU A 93 24.94 24.30 -6.04
N ASN A 94 24.91 22.97 -5.92
CA ASN A 94 25.45 22.04 -6.92
C ASN A 94 24.42 21.56 -7.96
N PHE A 95 23.18 22.03 -7.89
CA PHE A 95 22.15 21.71 -8.88
C PHE A 95 22.16 22.76 -9.98
N SER A 96 22.38 22.33 -11.23
CA SER A 96 22.31 23.20 -12.40
C SER A 96 20.85 23.53 -12.75
N SER A 97 20.65 24.54 -13.60
CA SER A 97 19.31 24.83 -14.14
C SER A 97 18.74 23.67 -14.97
N SER A 98 19.60 22.84 -15.59
CA SER A 98 19.21 21.62 -16.31
C SER A 98 18.89 20.43 -15.41
N SER A 99 19.26 20.46 -14.12
CA SER A 99 18.99 19.35 -13.20
C SER A 99 17.49 19.07 -13.07
N LEU A 100 16.66 20.11 -13.10
CA LEU A 100 15.20 20.00 -12.96
C LEU A 100 14.58 19.19 -14.10
N SER A 101 14.88 19.55 -15.35
CA SER A 101 14.29 18.89 -16.52
C SER A 101 14.79 17.47 -16.68
N LEU A 102 16.08 17.22 -16.42
CA LEU A 102 16.67 15.87 -16.46
C LEU A 102 16.08 14.96 -15.38
N LEU A 103 16.00 15.43 -14.13
CA LEU A 103 15.44 14.65 -13.03
C LEU A 103 13.96 14.32 -13.28
N THR A 104 13.19 15.31 -13.74
CA THR A 104 11.78 15.12 -14.11
C THR A 104 11.64 14.06 -15.21
N SER A 105 12.49 14.14 -16.25
CA SER A 105 12.48 13.16 -17.35
C SER A 105 12.81 11.75 -16.87
N PHE A 106 13.80 11.57 -16.00
CA PHE A 106 14.14 10.26 -15.45
C PHE A 106 13.02 9.68 -14.58
N LEU A 107 12.43 10.49 -13.71
CA LEU A 107 11.32 10.05 -12.85
C LEU A 107 10.09 9.68 -13.67
N GLN A 108 9.71 10.50 -14.65
CA GLN A 108 8.59 10.19 -15.57
C GLN A 108 8.83 8.92 -16.39
N SER A 109 10.08 8.63 -16.74
CA SER A 109 10.43 7.41 -17.49
C SER A 109 10.48 6.16 -16.59
N SER A 110 10.73 6.34 -15.28
CA SER A 110 10.85 5.24 -14.32
C SER A 110 9.51 4.85 -13.70
N VAL A 111 8.56 5.78 -13.66
CA VAL A 111 7.24 5.55 -13.06
C VAL A 111 6.27 5.05 -14.10
N THR A 112 5.87 3.79 -13.97
CA THR A 112 4.66 3.28 -14.62
C THR A 112 3.48 3.42 -13.64
N SER A 113 2.31 3.80 -14.16
CA SER A 113 1.07 3.66 -13.39
C SER A 113 0.96 2.20 -12.94
N SER A 114 0.84 1.98 -11.64
CA SER A 114 0.77 0.65 -11.06
C SER A 114 -0.48 0.54 -10.20
N HIS A 115 -0.86 -0.70 -9.90
CA HIS A 115 -1.90 -0.97 -8.92
C HIS A 115 -1.32 -0.85 -7.51
N PHE A 116 -2.17 -0.53 -6.53
CA PHE A 116 -1.80 -0.75 -5.13
C PHE A 116 -1.67 -2.26 -4.87
N HIS A 117 -0.77 -2.63 -3.95
CA HIS A 117 -0.42 -4.04 -3.74
C HIS A 117 -0.68 -4.54 -2.32
N LEU A 118 -0.86 -5.85 -2.19
CA LEU A 118 -1.02 -6.57 -0.93
C LEU A 118 0.13 -7.58 -0.75
N ILE A 119 0.89 -7.44 0.33
CA ILE A 119 1.89 -8.41 0.78
C ILE A 119 1.20 -9.39 1.73
N SER A 120 0.64 -10.47 1.18
CA SER A 120 0.09 -11.58 1.97
C SER A 120 0.67 -12.90 1.48
N SER A 121 1.08 -13.77 2.41
CA SER A 121 1.63 -15.09 2.10
C SER A 121 0.57 -16.09 1.59
N SER A 122 -0.72 -15.75 1.63
CA SER A 122 -1.83 -16.65 1.34
C SER A 122 -2.74 -16.21 0.20
N SER A 123 -2.48 -15.06 -0.44
CA SER A 123 -3.33 -14.53 -1.52
C SER A 123 -2.81 -14.96 -2.90
N SER A 124 -3.71 -15.43 -3.77
CA SER A 124 -3.41 -15.62 -5.21
C SER A 124 -3.32 -14.30 -5.98
N HIS A 125 -3.89 -13.22 -5.44
CA HIS A 125 -3.90 -11.89 -6.04
C HIS A 125 -3.24 -10.86 -5.12
N HIS A 126 -2.18 -10.24 -5.61
CA HIS A 126 -1.38 -9.24 -4.88
C HIS A 126 -1.65 -7.80 -5.34
N SER A 127 -2.56 -7.58 -6.28
CA SER A 127 -2.95 -6.26 -6.79
C SER A 127 -4.39 -5.93 -6.41
N LEU A 128 -4.62 -4.72 -5.94
CA LEU A 128 -5.95 -4.14 -5.82
C LEU A 128 -6.41 -3.63 -7.20
N SER A 129 -7.71 -3.48 -7.40
CA SER A 129 -8.31 -2.97 -8.65
C SER A 129 -8.02 -1.50 -8.91
N ILE A 130 -7.58 -0.75 -7.89
CA ILE A 130 -7.30 0.69 -7.99
C ILE A 130 -5.82 0.95 -8.27
N GLY A 131 -5.58 1.81 -9.27
CA GLY A 131 -4.26 2.28 -9.67
C GLY A 131 -3.76 3.47 -8.86
N HIS A 132 -2.48 3.77 -9.01
CA HIS A 132 -1.88 5.04 -8.64
C HIS A 132 -0.95 5.55 -9.74
N SER A 133 -0.81 6.87 -9.80
CA SER A 133 0.13 7.55 -10.70
C SER A 133 0.86 8.65 -9.94
N LEU A 134 2.09 8.94 -10.33
CA LEU A 134 2.91 9.97 -9.68
C LEU A 134 2.77 11.30 -10.43
N HIS A 135 2.40 12.35 -9.71
CA HIS A 135 2.39 13.72 -10.21
C HIS A 135 3.53 14.51 -9.55
N LEU A 136 4.51 14.92 -10.35
CA LEU A 136 5.77 15.48 -9.86
C LEU A 136 5.80 17.00 -9.99
N ASP A 137 6.27 17.66 -8.94
CA ASP A 137 6.69 19.06 -8.97
C ASP A 137 8.14 19.17 -8.45
N VAL A 138 9.09 19.45 -9.32
CA VAL A 138 10.51 19.59 -8.96
C VAL A 138 10.89 21.06 -8.98
N SER A 139 11.40 21.58 -7.86
CA SER A 139 11.86 22.97 -7.78
C SER A 139 13.16 23.13 -6.99
N LEU A 140 13.86 24.24 -7.25
CA LEU A 140 15.02 24.66 -6.45
C LEU A 140 14.53 25.43 -5.23
N SER A 141 15.09 25.12 -4.05
CA SER A 141 14.80 25.88 -2.85
C SER A 141 15.59 27.21 -2.79
N PRO A 142 15.11 28.20 -2.02
CA PRO A 142 15.81 29.48 -1.83
C PRO A 142 17.24 29.29 -1.29
N SER A 143 18.18 30.13 -1.75
CA SER A 143 19.57 30.10 -1.27
C SER A 143 19.71 30.39 0.23
N SER A 144 18.74 31.11 0.81
CA SER A 144 18.66 31.36 2.26
C SER A 144 18.45 30.10 3.09
N LEU A 145 17.69 29.13 2.57
CA LEU A 145 17.50 27.83 3.23
C LEU A 145 18.83 27.06 3.24
N SER A 146 19.48 26.99 2.07
CA SER A 146 20.79 26.33 1.94
C SER A 146 21.83 26.95 2.86
N SER A 147 21.95 28.28 2.93
CA SER A 147 22.95 28.94 3.79
C SER A 147 22.69 28.71 5.28
N THR A 148 21.42 28.72 5.69
CA THR A 148 21.03 28.45 7.08
C THR A 148 21.37 27.00 7.47
N LEU A 149 21.04 26.03 6.60
CA LEU A 149 21.36 24.62 6.82
C LEU A 149 22.87 24.37 6.83
N SER A 150 23.62 24.89 5.85
CA SER A 150 25.08 24.75 5.80
C SER A 150 25.75 25.33 7.05
N THR A 151 25.25 26.47 7.56
CA THR A 151 25.79 27.11 8.78
C THR A 151 25.50 26.26 10.03
N ALA A 152 24.25 25.80 10.19
CA ALA A 152 23.86 24.95 11.32
C ALA A 152 24.65 23.63 11.34
N LEU A 153 24.79 22.98 10.18
CA LEU A 153 25.54 21.75 10.03
C LEU A 153 27.04 21.96 10.28
N SER A 154 27.64 23.03 9.73
CA SER A 154 29.06 23.33 9.97
C SER A 154 29.36 23.60 11.45
N SER A 155 28.44 24.29 12.15
CA SER A 155 28.51 24.52 13.58
C SER A 155 28.46 23.20 14.36
N ALA A 156 27.51 22.31 14.04
CA ALA A 156 27.39 20.99 14.66
C ALA A 156 28.63 20.11 14.42
N LEU A 157 29.15 20.09 13.19
CA LEU A 157 30.37 19.35 12.84
C LEU A 157 31.60 19.86 13.59
N SER A 158 31.72 21.17 13.80
CA SER A 158 32.85 21.76 14.53
C SER A 158 32.82 21.51 16.04
N SER A 159 31.63 21.35 16.61
CA SER A 159 31.41 21.12 18.04
C SER A 159 31.39 19.65 18.42
N THR A 160 31.12 18.75 17.47
CA THR A 160 31.06 17.31 17.72
C THR A 160 32.47 16.71 17.79
N PRO A 161 32.85 16.05 18.90
CA PRO A 161 34.16 15.43 19.02
C PRO A 161 34.26 14.17 18.15
N SER A 162 35.42 13.96 17.52
CA SER A 162 35.72 12.73 16.80
C SER A 162 35.77 11.53 17.75
N SER A 163 35.09 10.44 17.39
CA SER A 163 35.15 9.18 18.11
C SER A 163 36.18 8.26 17.47
N LEU A 164 37.08 7.68 18.28
CA LEU A 164 38.00 6.63 17.81
C LEU A 164 37.27 5.33 17.44
N ARG A 165 36.04 5.13 17.93
CA ARG A 165 35.31 3.88 17.73
C ARG A 165 34.53 3.89 16.43
N SER A 166 34.07 5.05 15.96
CA SER A 166 33.18 5.18 14.79
C SER A 166 33.89 5.91 13.65
N PRO A 167 33.82 5.39 12.42
CA PRO A 167 34.33 6.14 11.26
C PRO A 167 33.48 7.38 10.96
N LEU A 168 32.22 7.42 11.43
CA LEU A 168 31.27 8.51 11.21
C LEU A 168 31.13 9.38 12.47
N LEU A 169 31.11 10.71 12.28
CA LEU A 169 30.65 11.68 13.28
C LEU A 169 29.12 11.58 13.43
N SER A 170 28.65 11.56 14.68
CA SER A 170 27.24 11.45 15.02
C SER A 170 26.63 12.84 15.21
N ILE A 171 25.79 13.27 14.27
CA ILE A 171 25.11 14.58 14.32
C ILE A 171 23.64 14.38 14.67
N PRO A 172 23.06 15.11 15.63
CA PRO A 172 21.62 15.02 15.89
C PRO A 172 20.78 15.39 14.67
N TYR A 173 19.82 14.55 14.28
CA TYR A 173 18.92 14.83 13.14
C TYR A 173 18.17 16.17 13.29
N SER A 174 17.88 16.55 14.55
CA SER A 174 17.16 17.78 14.91
C SER A 174 17.86 19.06 14.45
N THR A 175 19.19 19.01 14.22
CA THR A 175 19.97 20.12 13.65
C THR A 175 19.44 20.54 12.28
N VAL A 176 19.07 19.57 11.44
CA VAL A 176 18.51 19.82 10.09
C VAL A 176 16.98 19.89 10.16
N ASP A 177 16.36 18.95 10.87
CA ASP A 177 14.91 18.78 10.89
C ASP A 177 14.17 20.02 11.38
N SER A 178 14.67 20.69 12.42
CA SER A 178 14.06 21.91 12.96
C SER A 178 14.03 23.07 11.97
N ILE A 179 14.93 23.11 10.99
CA ILE A 179 14.99 24.12 9.92
C ILE A 179 14.04 23.72 8.79
N ILE A 180 14.11 22.46 8.35
CA ILE A 180 13.25 21.93 7.28
C ILE A 180 11.77 21.98 7.69
N SER A 181 11.43 21.59 8.91
CA SER A 181 10.05 21.65 9.42
C SER A 181 9.47 23.06 9.35
N ARG A 182 10.26 24.09 9.71
CA ARG A 182 9.82 25.49 9.65
C ARG A 182 9.64 25.95 8.21
N HIS A 183 10.54 25.53 7.32
CA HIS A 183 10.43 25.84 5.89
C HIS A 183 9.19 25.18 5.27
N PHE A 184 8.96 23.89 5.55
CA PHE A 184 7.76 23.17 5.13
C PHE A 184 6.48 23.89 5.58
N ASP A 185 6.40 24.31 6.86
CA ASP A 185 5.24 25.03 7.36
C ASP A 185 5.02 26.39 6.68
N SER A 186 6.08 27.04 6.18
CA SER A 186 5.99 28.31 5.44
C SER A 186 5.64 28.14 3.96
N GLU A 187 5.94 26.98 3.38
CA GLU A 187 5.80 26.73 1.95
C GLU A 187 4.55 25.94 1.59
N LYS A 188 4.05 25.09 2.50
CA LYS A 188 2.93 24.19 2.22
C LYS A 188 1.70 24.97 1.73
N THR A 189 1.27 24.67 0.51
CA THR A 189 0.06 25.26 -0.10
C THR A 189 -1.14 24.31 -0.07
N ASP A 190 -0.86 23.02 0.02
CA ASP A 190 -1.81 21.93 -0.05
C ASP A 190 -1.38 20.76 0.83
N ASN A 191 -2.20 19.72 0.84
CA ASN A 191 -2.01 18.51 1.64
C ASN A 191 -1.08 17.49 0.96
N SER A 192 0.00 17.94 0.33
CA SER A 192 0.92 17.12 -0.46
C SER A 192 2.16 16.66 0.33
N VAL A 193 2.97 15.78 -0.27
CA VAL A 193 4.21 15.26 0.31
C VAL A 193 5.42 15.99 -0.25
N TYR A 194 6.32 16.44 0.62
CA TYR A 194 7.54 17.17 0.27
C TYR A 194 8.79 16.33 0.53
N VAL A 195 9.66 16.21 -0.46
CA VAL A 195 10.94 15.51 -0.37
C VAL A 195 12.06 16.52 -0.58
N TYR A 196 12.82 16.80 0.49
CA TYR A 196 13.97 17.70 0.45
C TYR A 196 15.25 16.90 0.17
N ILE A 197 15.93 17.22 -0.92
CA ILE A 197 17.21 16.62 -1.29
C ILE A 197 18.31 17.64 -0.99
N LEU A 198 19.14 17.35 0.01
CA LEU A 198 20.16 18.25 0.50
C LEU A 198 21.51 17.92 -0.14
N ASN A 199 22.14 18.93 -0.73
CA ASN A 199 23.52 18.91 -1.21
C ASN A 199 24.19 20.23 -0.82
N LEU A 200 24.51 20.36 0.47
CA LEU A 200 24.87 21.62 1.11
C LEU A 200 26.31 22.09 0.83
N GLY A 201 27.12 21.27 0.14
CA GLY A 201 28.52 21.59 -0.19
C GLY A 201 29.46 21.73 1.02
N VAL A 202 29.06 21.20 2.19
CA VAL A 202 29.87 21.22 3.40
C VAL A 202 30.97 20.16 3.27
N THR A 203 32.23 20.54 3.46
CA THR A 203 33.39 19.64 3.45
C THR A 203 33.82 19.32 4.89
N PRO A 204 33.37 18.20 5.48
CA PRO A 204 33.74 17.85 6.84
C PRO A 204 35.16 17.27 6.89
N LYS A 205 35.84 17.38 8.04
CA LYS A 205 37.15 16.74 8.26
C LYS A 205 37.05 15.21 8.36
N GLN A 206 35.91 14.72 8.82
CA GLN A 206 35.57 13.31 8.99
C GLN A 206 34.14 13.11 8.47
N PRO A 207 33.82 12.00 7.78
CA PRO A 207 32.45 11.75 7.32
C PRO A 207 31.46 11.74 8.50
N TYR A 208 30.21 12.12 8.26
CA TYR A 208 29.19 12.26 9.30
C TYR A 208 27.89 11.57 8.89
N ALA A 209 27.07 11.25 9.88
CA ALA A 209 25.71 10.75 9.71
C ALA A 209 24.85 11.16 10.90
N TYR A 210 23.53 11.05 10.75
CA TYR A 210 22.56 11.52 11.71
C TYR A 210 22.19 10.47 12.75
N SER A 211 22.22 10.84 14.02
CA SER A 211 21.67 10.04 15.12
C SER A 211 20.21 10.38 15.36
N TYR A 212 19.40 9.35 15.63
CA TYR A 212 17.97 9.47 15.92
C TYR A 212 17.62 9.30 17.40
N SER A 213 18.56 8.78 18.19
CA SER A 213 18.44 8.63 19.63
C SER A 213 19.39 9.57 20.37
N HIS A 214 19.06 9.86 21.63
CA HIS A 214 19.88 10.66 22.54
C HIS A 214 20.93 9.83 23.28
N SER A 215 20.88 8.49 23.19
CA SER A 215 21.87 7.59 23.77
C SER A 215 23.17 7.67 22.97
N GLU A 216 24.32 7.56 23.62
CA GLU A 216 25.59 7.37 22.92
C GLU A 216 25.84 5.88 22.64
N SER A 217 26.46 5.57 21.50
CA SER A 217 26.90 4.21 21.22
C SER A 217 27.99 3.77 22.21
N SER A 218 27.87 2.56 22.75
CA SER A 218 28.83 1.96 23.67
C SER A 218 29.41 0.65 23.10
N ALA A 219 30.24 -0.05 23.86
CA ALA A 219 30.77 -1.35 23.44
C ALA A 219 29.68 -2.45 23.43
N GLY A 220 28.63 -2.31 24.26
CA GLY A 220 27.50 -3.24 24.33
C GLY A 220 26.25 -2.74 23.60
N TYR A 221 26.37 -1.66 22.81
CA TYR A 221 25.22 -1.01 22.18
C TYR A 221 25.63 -0.14 20.98
N THR A 222 25.03 -0.40 19.83
CA THR A 222 25.34 0.27 18.57
C THR A 222 24.15 1.11 18.11
N ASN A 223 24.33 2.43 18.01
CA ASN A 223 23.34 3.28 17.31
C ASN A 223 23.61 3.25 15.82
N CYS A 224 22.57 2.93 15.05
CA CYS A 224 22.63 3.07 13.61
C CYS A 224 22.34 4.52 13.25
N LEU A 225 23.39 5.19 12.76
CA LEU A 225 23.30 6.54 12.21
C LEU A 225 22.85 6.46 10.76
N GLY A 226 22.10 7.44 10.26
CA GLY A 226 21.67 7.49 8.85
C GLY A 226 21.75 8.83 8.16
N THR A 227 21.19 8.90 6.96
CA THR A 227 21.37 10.04 6.04
C THR A 227 20.05 10.76 5.73
N LEU A 228 18.98 10.35 6.39
CA LEU A 228 17.62 10.80 6.09
C LEU A 228 16.78 10.90 7.36
N TRP A 229 15.65 11.58 7.25
CA TRP A 229 14.62 11.63 8.28
C TRP A 229 13.24 11.77 7.65
N THR A 230 12.29 11.03 8.19
CA THR A 230 10.86 11.13 7.87
C THR A 230 10.17 11.95 8.95
N GLY A 231 9.62 13.10 8.61
CA GLY A 231 9.02 14.02 9.57
C GLY A 231 7.71 13.51 10.16
N ASN A 232 7.24 14.18 11.22
CA ASN A 232 5.91 13.94 11.76
C ASN A 232 4.79 14.39 10.79
N LYS A 233 5.04 15.48 10.05
CA LYS A 233 4.19 16.01 8.97
C LYS A 233 4.68 15.43 7.63
N ARG A 234 3.93 15.67 6.54
CA ARG A 234 4.17 15.16 5.17
C ARG A 234 5.42 15.75 4.49
N TYR A 235 6.56 15.69 5.15
CA TYR A 235 7.86 15.97 4.56
C TYR A 235 8.89 14.94 5.02
N LEU A 236 9.92 14.77 4.20
CA LEU A 236 11.14 14.05 4.55
C LEU A 236 12.34 14.77 3.94
N TRP A 237 13.51 14.53 4.49
CA TRP A 237 14.75 15.03 3.92
C TRP A 237 15.80 13.93 3.79
N ILE A 238 16.62 14.04 2.75
CA ILE A 238 17.73 13.15 2.43
C ILE A 238 18.95 14.02 2.23
N ASP A 239 19.99 13.79 3.01
CA ASP A 239 21.26 14.48 2.89
C ASP A 239 22.27 13.65 2.11
N LEU A 240 22.58 14.11 0.89
CA LEU A 240 23.54 13.44 0.01
C LEU A 240 24.99 13.60 0.51
N GLY A 241 25.25 14.60 1.35
CA GLY A 241 26.56 14.82 1.97
C GLY A 241 26.81 13.97 3.21
N ALA A 242 25.78 13.36 3.79
CA ALA A 242 25.90 12.46 4.92
C ALA A 242 26.22 11.03 4.46
N GLY A 243 27.05 10.31 5.21
CA GLY A 243 27.52 8.96 4.90
C GLY A 243 28.99 8.90 4.46
N PRO A 244 29.43 7.81 3.81
CA PRO A 244 28.63 6.66 3.41
C PRO A 244 28.16 5.83 4.62
N VAL A 245 26.92 5.36 4.57
CA VAL A 245 26.32 4.46 5.56
C VAL A 245 26.11 3.07 4.95
N ASP A 246 25.99 2.06 5.81
CA ASP A 246 25.75 0.67 5.44
C ASP A 246 24.80 0.03 6.44
N TYR A 247 23.85 -0.75 5.92
CA TYR A 247 22.87 -1.48 6.72
C TYR A 247 22.59 -2.83 6.09
N GLY A 248 22.24 -3.81 6.92
CA GLY A 248 21.63 -5.05 6.44
C GLY A 248 22.18 -6.27 7.17
N PRO A 249 21.82 -7.46 6.68
CA PRO A 249 22.38 -8.71 7.16
C PRO A 249 23.92 -8.71 7.12
N ALA A 250 24.55 -9.10 8.22
CA ALA A 250 26.01 -9.09 8.38
C ALA A 250 26.70 -10.25 7.64
N LEU A 251 26.00 -11.38 7.46
CA LEU A 251 26.56 -12.60 6.84
C LEU A 251 25.89 -12.92 5.50
N SER A 252 24.56 -13.06 5.50
CA SER A 252 23.78 -13.45 4.33
C SER A 252 22.35 -12.98 4.47
N GLY A 253 21.79 -12.46 3.38
CA GLY A 253 20.39 -12.07 3.28
C GLY A 253 20.20 -10.96 2.24
N ASP A 254 18.96 -10.65 1.96
CA ASP A 254 18.59 -9.64 0.97
C ASP A 254 18.52 -8.24 1.59
N GLY A 255 18.45 -7.21 0.73
CA GLY A 255 18.20 -5.82 1.14
C GLY A 255 19.38 -5.11 1.78
N VAL A 256 20.58 -5.69 1.76
CA VAL A 256 21.81 -5.03 2.22
C VAL A 256 22.02 -3.72 1.45
N LEU A 257 22.20 -2.64 2.20
CA LEU A 257 22.77 -1.38 1.73
C LEU A 257 24.30 -1.46 1.87
N PRO A 258 25.05 -1.71 0.78
CA PRO A 258 26.49 -1.89 0.87
C PRO A 258 27.25 -0.57 1.03
N ARG A 259 28.43 -0.64 1.65
CA ARG A 259 29.45 0.41 1.52
C ARG A 259 29.98 0.44 0.07
N GLY A 260 29.49 1.33 -0.78
CA GLY A 260 30.09 1.50 -2.13
C GLY A 260 29.16 2.07 -3.20
N GLU A 261 29.56 1.95 -4.47
CA GLU A 261 28.96 2.68 -5.59
C GLU A 261 27.63 2.11 -6.11
N PHE A 262 27.12 1.03 -5.52
CA PHE A 262 25.96 0.26 -6.01
C PHE A 262 24.60 0.74 -5.50
N HIS A 263 24.56 1.65 -4.52
CA HIS A 263 23.31 2.22 -4.00
C HIS A 263 23.33 3.76 -4.07
N PRO A 264 22.23 4.45 -4.44
CA PRO A 264 22.21 5.91 -4.60
C PRO A 264 22.81 6.70 -3.44
N LEU A 265 22.49 6.31 -2.19
CA LEU A 265 23.03 6.98 -0.99
C LEU A 265 24.55 6.83 -0.82
N ALA A 266 25.12 5.70 -1.25
CA ALA A 266 26.55 5.43 -1.12
C ALA A 266 27.33 5.87 -2.39
N ALA A 267 26.67 5.87 -3.55
CA ALA A 267 27.14 6.40 -4.81
C ALA A 267 27.52 7.89 -4.76
N ALA A 268 26.82 8.69 -3.95
CA ALA A 268 27.14 10.11 -3.74
C ALA A 268 28.55 10.34 -3.19
N HIS A 269 29.13 9.34 -2.52
CA HIS A 269 30.47 9.38 -1.91
C HIS A 269 31.55 8.69 -2.77
N GLY A 270 31.18 8.18 -3.95
CA GLY A 270 32.09 7.54 -4.90
C GLY A 270 32.93 8.54 -5.72
N ARG A 271 33.59 8.06 -6.78
CA ARG A 271 34.30 8.95 -7.73
C ARG A 271 33.33 9.94 -8.38
N PRO A 272 33.79 11.15 -8.80
CA PRO A 272 32.92 12.16 -9.38
C PRO A 272 32.13 11.60 -10.57
N LYS A 273 30.85 11.33 -10.33
CA LYS A 273 29.89 10.87 -11.32
C LYS A 273 29.50 12.06 -12.20
N SER A 274 29.20 11.81 -13.47
CA SER A 274 28.57 12.83 -14.31
C SER A 274 27.27 13.30 -13.65
N GLU A 275 26.90 14.57 -13.82
CA GLU A 275 25.63 15.10 -13.27
C GLU A 275 24.44 14.22 -13.68
N LYS A 276 24.43 13.75 -14.94
CA LYS A 276 23.40 12.86 -15.46
C LYS A 276 23.30 11.55 -14.66
N THR A 277 24.42 10.95 -14.27
CA THR A 277 24.44 9.73 -13.46
C THR A 277 23.96 10.00 -12.04
N LEU A 278 24.37 11.10 -11.42
CA LEU A 278 23.88 11.51 -10.10
C LEU A 278 22.36 11.70 -10.09
N LEU A 279 21.81 12.36 -11.12
CA LEU A 279 20.37 12.57 -11.23
C LEU A 279 19.60 11.27 -11.52
N ALA A 280 20.20 10.30 -12.20
CA ALA A 280 19.61 8.98 -12.38
C ALA A 280 19.56 8.18 -11.06
N ASP A 281 20.64 8.21 -10.29
CA ASP A 281 20.69 7.60 -8.95
C ASP A 281 19.65 8.27 -8.02
N LEU A 282 19.54 9.60 -8.07
CA LEU A 282 18.55 10.36 -7.31
C LEU A 282 17.11 10.03 -7.74
N ALA A 283 16.85 9.89 -9.04
CA ALA A 283 15.55 9.48 -9.54
C ALA A 283 15.15 8.10 -8.99
N SER A 284 16.08 7.14 -8.97
CA SER A 284 15.86 5.82 -8.37
C SER A 284 15.55 5.91 -6.87
N LEU A 285 16.26 6.75 -6.13
CA LEU A 285 16.05 6.93 -4.70
C LEU A 285 14.68 7.57 -4.41
N ILE A 286 14.30 8.59 -5.16
CA ILE A 286 12.99 9.24 -5.04
C ILE A 286 11.86 8.28 -5.44
N TYR A 287 12.06 7.46 -6.45
CA TYR A 287 11.09 6.43 -6.83
C TYR A 287 10.91 5.38 -5.72
N SER A 288 12.01 4.91 -5.11
CA SER A 288 11.94 4.03 -3.93
C SER A 288 11.21 4.70 -2.77
N ALA A 289 11.48 5.99 -2.51
CA ALA A 289 10.77 6.76 -1.47
C ALA A 289 9.26 6.84 -1.76
N TYR A 290 8.88 7.09 -3.01
CA TYR A 290 7.48 7.08 -3.43
C TYR A 290 6.82 5.73 -3.13
N GLN A 291 7.44 4.62 -3.56
CA GLN A 291 6.89 3.28 -3.38
C GLN A 291 6.76 2.86 -1.91
N VAL A 292 7.75 3.18 -1.08
CA VAL A 292 7.80 2.69 0.30
C VAL A 292 7.13 3.65 1.29
N LEU A 293 7.23 4.97 1.07
CA LEU A 293 6.80 5.96 2.05
C LEU A 293 5.47 6.63 1.70
N VAL A 294 5.15 6.74 0.41
CA VAL A 294 3.93 7.43 -0.04
C VAL A 294 2.84 6.45 -0.46
N VAL A 295 3.20 5.41 -1.22
CA VAL A 295 2.29 4.33 -1.62
C VAL A 295 2.72 2.93 -1.14
N PRO A 296 3.06 2.74 0.16
CA PRO A 296 3.42 1.42 0.62
C PRO A 296 2.32 0.39 0.35
N PRO A 297 2.71 -0.86 0.06
CA PRO A 297 1.76 -1.95 -0.05
C PRO A 297 1.03 -2.19 1.28
N LEU A 298 -0.13 -2.82 1.21
CA LEU A 298 -0.90 -3.26 2.37
C LEU A 298 -0.31 -4.58 2.88
N ARG A 299 -0.23 -4.75 4.20
CA ARG A 299 0.13 -6.02 4.82
C ARG A 299 -1.06 -6.98 4.90
N ILE A 300 -2.24 -6.44 5.19
CA ILE A 300 -3.53 -7.14 5.23
C ILE A 300 -4.64 -6.20 4.75
N PRO A 301 -5.77 -6.71 4.24
CA PRO A 301 -6.97 -5.92 4.06
C PRO A 301 -7.48 -5.40 5.41
N VAL A 302 -7.97 -4.15 5.43
CA VAL A 302 -8.42 -3.46 6.65
C VAL A 302 -9.85 -2.98 6.45
N HIS A 303 -10.76 -3.45 7.30
CA HIS A 303 -12.15 -3.02 7.32
C HIS A 303 -12.40 -2.00 8.44
N PHE A 304 -13.42 -1.17 8.26
CA PHE A 304 -13.79 -0.15 9.24
C PHE A 304 -14.71 -0.75 10.28
N GLU A 305 -14.32 -0.56 11.54
CA GLU A 305 -15.17 -0.79 12.70
C GLU A 305 -15.26 0.51 13.51
N ASN A 306 -16.39 0.72 14.19
CA ASN A 306 -16.56 1.92 15.01
C ASN A 306 -15.62 1.93 16.23
N THR A 307 -15.29 0.76 16.76
CA THR A 307 -14.44 0.59 17.93
C THR A 307 -13.31 -0.37 17.60
N LEU A 308 -12.08 0.09 17.85
CA LEU A 308 -10.86 -0.69 17.73
C LEU A 308 -10.33 -0.97 19.14
N THR A 309 -10.14 -2.23 19.49
CA THR A 309 -9.68 -2.63 20.83
C THR A 309 -8.39 -3.43 20.70
N VAL A 310 -7.33 -2.96 21.37
CA VAL A 310 -6.07 -3.70 21.50
C VAL A 310 -6.03 -4.35 22.89
N GLU A 311 -6.00 -5.68 22.93
CA GLU A 311 -5.92 -6.44 24.17
C GLU A 311 -4.46 -6.83 24.43
N LEU A 312 -3.82 -6.14 25.37
CA LEU A 312 -2.44 -6.40 25.79
C LEU A 312 -2.45 -7.52 26.84
N ILE A 313 -2.10 -8.73 26.42
CA ILE A 313 -2.12 -9.94 27.25
C ILE A 313 -0.69 -10.26 27.68
N HIS A 314 -0.36 -9.93 28.92
CA HIS A 314 0.95 -10.20 29.51
C HIS A 314 0.97 -11.58 30.16
N ILE A 315 1.71 -12.50 29.55
CA ILE A 315 1.92 -13.85 30.08
C ILE A 315 3.24 -13.84 30.84
N HIS A 316 3.18 -13.78 32.17
CA HIS A 316 4.35 -13.62 33.04
C HIS A 316 4.65 -14.90 33.83
N ALA A 317 5.93 -15.21 34.01
CA ALA A 317 6.36 -16.41 34.72
C ALA A 317 6.56 -16.23 36.23
N SER A 318 6.63 -15.00 36.74
CA SER A 318 6.77 -14.75 38.19
C SER A 318 5.92 -13.57 38.63
N GLU A 319 5.58 -13.50 39.93
CA GLU A 319 4.85 -12.36 40.51
C GLU A 319 5.68 -11.06 40.51
N ASN A 320 7.02 -11.17 40.54
CA ASN A 320 7.94 -10.04 40.43
C ASN A 320 8.12 -9.67 38.95
N VAL A 321 7.13 -8.96 38.40
CA VAL A 321 7.14 -8.51 37.02
C VAL A 321 8.17 -7.39 36.83
N ASP A 322 9.32 -7.71 36.24
CA ASP A 322 10.26 -6.69 35.79
C ASP A 322 9.67 -5.93 34.59
N SER A 323 9.25 -4.69 34.81
CA SER A 323 8.66 -3.82 33.79
C SER A 323 9.68 -3.18 32.86
N SER A 324 10.99 -3.42 33.06
CA SER A 324 12.02 -2.83 32.20
C SER A 324 11.83 -3.24 30.73
N GLY A 325 11.80 -2.25 29.85
CA GLY A 325 11.59 -2.45 28.40
C GLY A 325 10.17 -2.82 27.98
N LEU A 326 9.19 -2.81 28.89
CA LEU A 326 7.77 -3.08 28.61
C LEU A 326 6.86 -2.12 29.40
N ASP A 327 6.92 -0.82 29.05
CA ASP A 327 5.94 0.15 29.54
C ASP A 327 4.72 0.20 28.60
N TRP A 328 3.60 -0.33 29.07
CA TRP A 328 2.33 -0.32 28.37
C TRP A 328 1.80 1.09 28.10
N ASN A 329 2.08 2.06 28.98
CA ASN A 329 1.63 3.44 28.81
C ASN A 329 2.36 4.11 27.65
N GLU A 330 3.65 3.81 27.45
CA GLU A 330 4.39 4.36 26.31
C GLU A 330 3.87 3.81 24.98
N ILE A 331 3.59 2.50 24.90
CA ILE A 331 2.99 1.87 23.72
C ILE A 331 1.62 2.49 23.42
N GLU A 332 0.75 2.61 24.43
CA GLU A 332 -0.57 3.20 24.29
C GLU A 332 -0.50 4.67 23.86
N LYS A 333 0.42 5.44 24.45
CA LYS A 333 0.64 6.85 24.12
C LYS A 333 1.07 7.04 22.67
N SER A 334 1.88 6.13 22.11
CA SER A 334 2.29 6.19 20.70
C SER A 334 1.12 6.14 19.71
N PHE A 335 -0.02 5.54 20.10
CA PHE A 335 -1.22 5.50 19.27
C PHE A 335 -2.26 6.54 19.68
N ARG A 336 -2.48 6.75 20.99
CA ARG A 336 -3.50 7.68 21.48
C ARG A 336 -3.22 9.13 21.09
N ASN A 337 -1.96 9.55 21.08
CA ASN A 337 -1.61 10.91 20.67
C ASN A 337 -2.06 11.15 19.22
N GLU A 338 -1.66 10.25 18.31
CA GLU A 338 -2.00 10.37 16.88
C GLU A 338 -3.51 10.18 16.61
N ALA A 339 -4.19 9.37 17.43
CA ALA A 339 -5.64 9.22 17.38
C ALA A 339 -6.37 10.51 17.82
N ASN A 340 -5.93 11.13 18.91
CA ASN A 340 -6.51 12.38 19.43
C ASN A 340 -6.25 13.57 18.51
N ASP A 341 -5.11 13.58 17.83
CA ASP A 341 -4.76 14.60 16.83
C ASP A 341 -5.52 14.40 15.50
N GLY A 342 -6.33 13.34 15.38
CA GLY A 342 -7.14 13.06 14.18
C GLY A 342 -6.34 12.53 13.00
N GLU A 343 -5.13 12.00 13.25
CA GLU A 343 -4.19 11.56 12.21
C GLU A 343 -4.17 10.04 12.02
N LEU A 344 -4.76 9.25 12.93
CA LEU A 344 -4.82 7.78 12.83
C LEU A 344 -6.23 7.20 12.62
N LEU A 345 -7.27 7.81 13.22
CA LEU A 345 -8.65 7.32 13.20
C LEU A 345 -9.53 8.11 12.21
N PHE A 346 -10.73 7.58 11.92
CA PHE A 346 -11.75 8.25 11.11
C PHE A 346 -12.92 8.75 11.93
N GLY A 347 -13.27 10.04 11.79
CA GLY A 347 -14.42 10.63 12.48
C GLY A 347 -14.48 10.31 13.98
N ASN A 348 -15.59 9.72 14.44
CA ASN A 348 -15.79 9.34 15.85
C ASN A 348 -15.43 7.86 16.12
N GLN A 349 -14.49 7.28 15.39
CA GLN A 349 -13.97 5.94 15.71
C GLN A 349 -13.24 5.99 17.07
N SER A 350 -13.45 4.98 17.92
CA SER A 350 -12.77 4.88 19.21
C SER A 350 -11.62 3.88 19.16
N LEU A 351 -10.54 4.19 19.88
CA LEU A 351 -9.41 3.29 20.11
C LEU A 351 -9.26 3.03 21.60
N GLU A 352 -9.32 1.76 21.97
CA GLU A 352 -9.27 1.29 23.35
C GLU A 352 -8.11 0.32 23.55
N PHE A 353 -7.48 0.41 24.71
CA PHE A 353 -6.45 -0.52 25.15
C PHE A 353 -6.94 -1.20 26.42
N LYS A 354 -7.06 -2.53 26.37
CA LYS A 354 -7.40 -3.38 27.51
C LYS A 354 -6.15 -4.14 27.91
N ARG A 355 -5.88 -4.28 29.21
CA ARG A 355 -4.67 -4.94 29.74
C ARG A 355 -5.08 -6.13 30.56
N TYR A 356 -4.41 -7.24 30.32
CA TYR A 356 -4.66 -8.51 31.01
C TYR A 356 -3.33 -9.12 31.46
N SER A 357 -3.35 -9.78 32.60
CA SER A 357 -2.20 -10.48 33.17
C SER A 357 -2.55 -11.95 33.33
N VAL A 358 -1.70 -12.82 32.83
CA VAL A 358 -1.88 -14.27 32.86
C VAL A 358 -0.62 -14.90 33.45
N ASN A 359 -0.78 -15.68 34.52
CA ASN A 359 0.33 -16.44 35.08
C ASN A 359 0.67 -17.62 34.16
N TYR A 360 1.91 -17.69 33.69
CA TYR A 360 2.38 -18.73 32.78
C TYR A 360 2.28 -20.13 33.40
N GLU A 361 2.50 -20.27 34.72
CA GLU A 361 2.43 -21.57 35.41
C GLU A 361 1.00 -22.11 35.50
N GLU A 362 0.01 -21.23 35.60
CA GLU A 362 -1.42 -21.58 35.70
C GLU A 362 -2.06 -21.78 34.31
N CYS A 363 -1.40 -21.29 33.25
CA CYS A 363 -1.87 -21.38 31.88
C CYS A 363 -1.30 -22.62 31.17
N SER A 364 -2.02 -23.74 31.25
CA SER A 364 -1.65 -25.00 30.58
C SER A 364 -1.51 -24.85 29.05
N ILE A 365 -2.33 -23.99 28.43
CA ILE A 365 -2.24 -23.67 27.01
C ILE A 365 -0.94 -22.91 26.70
N CYS A 366 -0.57 -21.92 27.52
CA CYS A 366 0.63 -21.12 27.32
C CYS A 366 1.88 -21.99 27.36
N SER A 367 1.98 -22.86 28.37
CA SER A 367 3.11 -23.78 28.53
C SER A 367 3.19 -24.82 27.41
N PHE A 368 2.03 -25.37 26.99
CA PHE A 368 1.95 -26.25 25.84
C PHE A 368 2.37 -25.54 24.55
N ALA A 369 1.89 -24.31 24.32
CA ALA A 369 2.15 -23.55 23.11
C ALA A 369 3.65 -23.21 22.98
N VAL A 370 4.29 -22.74 24.05
CA VAL A 370 5.73 -22.47 24.08
C VAL A 370 6.53 -23.76 23.86
N SER A 371 6.29 -24.81 24.66
CA SER A 371 7.07 -26.06 24.57
C SER A 371 6.97 -26.74 23.20
N ARG A 372 5.80 -26.69 22.54
CA ARG A 372 5.59 -27.25 21.20
C ARG A 372 6.11 -26.39 20.07
N SER A 373 6.43 -25.13 20.33
CA SER A 373 6.93 -24.19 19.32
C SER A 373 8.45 -23.99 19.41
N ILE A 374 9.12 -24.53 20.43
CA ILE A 374 10.60 -24.50 20.51
C ILE A 374 11.18 -25.42 19.43
N ASN A 375 12.04 -24.83 18.59
CA ASN A 375 12.84 -25.52 17.59
C ASN A 375 14.31 -25.12 17.74
N SER A 376 15.22 -25.96 17.24
CA SER A 376 16.67 -25.68 17.24
C SER A 376 17.16 -25.40 15.83
N PHE A 377 18.04 -24.40 15.69
CA PHE A 377 18.75 -24.07 14.47
C PHE A 377 20.27 -24.16 14.70
N THR A 378 21.01 -24.71 13.73
CA THR A 378 22.48 -24.76 13.79
C THR A 378 23.07 -23.71 12.86
N SER A 379 23.68 -22.67 13.42
CA SER A 379 24.42 -21.65 12.68
C SER A 379 25.90 -21.99 12.55
N ARG A 380 26.52 -21.50 11.47
CA ARG A 380 27.96 -21.60 11.21
C ARG A 380 28.59 -20.24 11.45
N PHE A 381 29.41 -20.12 12.48
CA PHE A 381 30.21 -18.92 12.73
C PHE A 381 31.65 -19.15 12.29
N LEU A 382 32.18 -18.20 11.51
CA LEU A 382 33.59 -18.15 11.17
C LEU A 382 34.28 -17.18 12.12
N PHE A 383 34.87 -17.72 13.18
CA PHE A 383 35.89 -17.01 13.96
C PHE A 383 37.24 -17.29 13.27
N ASP A 384 38.15 -18.01 13.92
CA ASP A 384 39.38 -18.51 13.26
C ASP A 384 39.17 -19.85 12.52
N ASN A 385 38.17 -20.65 12.94
CA ASN A 385 37.71 -21.89 12.32
C ASN A 385 36.18 -21.92 12.30
N TYR A 386 35.58 -22.68 11.38
CA TYR A 386 34.13 -22.89 11.34
C TYR A 386 33.65 -23.58 12.61
N THR A 387 32.89 -22.86 13.43
CA THR A 387 32.25 -23.38 14.65
C THR A 387 30.75 -23.48 14.42
N LEU A 388 30.16 -24.64 14.76
CA LEU A 388 28.72 -24.84 14.74
C LEU A 388 28.14 -24.46 16.10
N ILE A 389 27.19 -23.53 16.12
CA ILE A 389 26.46 -23.13 17.33
C ILE A 389 25.01 -23.54 17.14
N VAL A 390 24.47 -24.31 18.09
CA VAL A 390 23.05 -24.66 18.10
C VAL A 390 22.33 -23.66 18.99
N SER A 391 21.36 -22.95 18.41
CA SER A 391 20.51 -21.98 19.10
C SER A 391 19.06 -22.40 19.01
N GLU A 392 18.32 -22.21 20.10
CA GLU A 392 16.88 -22.44 20.14
C GLU A 392 16.11 -21.19 19.72
N TYR A 393 14.93 -21.37 19.15
CA TYR A 393 14.01 -20.30 18.77
C TYR A 393 12.55 -20.78 18.86
N LEU A 394 11.62 -19.84 18.87
CA LEU A 394 10.18 -20.14 18.82
C LEU A 394 9.66 -20.01 17.38
N ASP A 395 9.07 -21.07 16.85
CA ASP A 395 8.35 -21.05 15.58
C ASP A 395 7.04 -20.25 15.74
N SER A 396 6.99 -19.09 15.12
CA SER A 396 5.87 -18.16 15.29
C SER A 396 4.58 -18.68 14.67
N LYS A 397 4.66 -19.42 13.55
CA LYS A 397 3.49 -19.98 12.87
C LYS A 397 2.88 -21.10 13.69
N ARG A 398 3.72 -21.93 14.31
CA ARG A 398 3.25 -22.98 15.20
C ARG A 398 2.59 -22.40 16.44
N LEU A 399 3.19 -21.35 17.02
CA LEU A 399 2.66 -20.65 18.17
C LEU A 399 1.31 -19.98 17.85
N HIS A 400 1.23 -19.30 16.71
CA HIS A 400 -0.01 -18.72 16.16
C HIS A 400 -1.11 -19.77 15.99
N GLN A 401 -0.79 -20.89 15.34
CA GLN A 401 -1.76 -21.97 15.13
C GLN A 401 -2.32 -22.49 16.45
N ILE A 402 -1.48 -22.77 17.44
CA ILE A 402 -1.93 -23.30 18.73
C ILE A 402 -2.83 -22.29 19.45
N LEU A 403 -2.45 -21.01 19.48
CA LEU A 403 -3.25 -19.97 20.13
C LEU A 403 -4.59 -19.73 19.41
N SER A 404 -4.61 -19.80 18.07
CA SER A 404 -5.82 -19.68 17.26
C SER A 404 -6.77 -20.86 17.52
N ASP A 405 -6.25 -22.10 17.47
CA ASP A 405 -7.02 -23.33 17.68
C ASP A 405 -7.58 -23.44 19.12
N SER A 406 -6.98 -22.73 20.09
CA SER A 406 -7.36 -22.78 21.51
C SER A 406 -7.88 -21.45 22.05
N ALA A 407 -8.26 -20.50 21.20
CA ALA A 407 -8.59 -19.13 21.59
C ALA A 407 -9.70 -19.04 22.66
N GLU A 408 -10.80 -19.78 22.49
CA GLU A 408 -11.92 -19.80 23.44
C GLU A 408 -11.50 -20.36 24.81
N GLU A 409 -10.79 -21.49 24.80
CA GLU A 409 -10.30 -22.14 26.02
C GLU A 409 -9.25 -21.28 26.71
N PHE A 410 -8.39 -20.60 25.96
CA PHE A 410 -7.45 -19.63 26.49
C PHE A 410 -8.17 -18.50 27.21
N ARG A 411 -9.16 -17.86 26.57
CA ARG A 411 -9.95 -16.79 27.20
C ARG A 411 -10.59 -17.26 28.50
N ARG A 412 -11.15 -18.47 28.51
CA ARG A 412 -11.77 -19.08 29.70
C ARG A 412 -10.77 -19.28 30.83
N VAL A 413 -9.60 -19.89 30.56
CA VAL A 413 -8.55 -20.16 31.55
C VAL A 413 -7.91 -18.87 32.06
N ALA A 414 -7.72 -17.89 31.17
CA ALA A 414 -7.13 -16.59 31.49
C ALA A 414 -8.12 -15.60 32.13
N GLY A 415 -9.40 -15.97 32.31
CA GLY A 415 -10.42 -15.11 32.89
C GLY A 415 -10.73 -13.86 32.04
N LEU A 416 -10.53 -13.95 30.73
CA LEU A 416 -10.80 -12.85 29.79
C LEU A 416 -12.28 -12.78 29.45
N PRO A 417 -12.86 -11.57 29.30
CA PRO A 417 -14.24 -11.43 28.87
C PRO A 417 -14.43 -11.96 27.44
N GLU A 418 -15.67 -12.32 27.12
CA GLU A 418 -16.05 -12.62 25.74
C GLU A 418 -15.91 -11.37 24.86
N GLU A 419 -15.64 -11.59 23.58
CA GLU A 419 -15.46 -10.51 22.61
C GLU A 419 -16.76 -9.72 22.42
N GLU A 420 -16.64 -8.39 22.45
CA GLU A 420 -17.78 -7.51 22.22
C GLU A 420 -18.17 -7.49 20.73
N PHE A 421 -19.42 -7.85 20.43
CA PHE A 421 -19.97 -7.79 19.08
C PHE A 421 -19.89 -6.37 18.49
N GLY A 422 -19.37 -6.25 17.26
CA GLY A 422 -19.27 -4.96 16.55
C GLY A 422 -18.02 -4.14 16.86
N SER A 423 -17.01 -4.75 17.48
CA SER A 423 -15.68 -4.16 17.70
C SER A 423 -14.60 -5.00 17.00
N ARG A 424 -13.53 -4.34 16.50
CA ARG A 424 -12.33 -5.06 16.05
C ARG A 424 -11.40 -5.26 17.23
N VAL A 425 -11.31 -6.49 17.71
CA VAL A 425 -10.40 -6.88 18.79
C VAL A 425 -9.09 -7.41 18.19
N LEU A 426 -7.96 -6.88 18.65
CA LEU A 426 -6.62 -7.37 18.34
C LEU A 426 -5.92 -7.86 19.62
N PRO A 427 -5.83 -9.18 19.85
CA PRO A 427 -5.04 -9.72 20.94
C PRO A 427 -3.53 -9.60 20.66
N VAL A 428 -2.80 -9.13 21.67
CA VAL A 428 -1.35 -8.97 21.67
C VAL A 428 -0.78 -9.82 22.81
N TYR A 429 -0.30 -11.01 22.47
CA TYR A 429 0.29 -11.95 23.40
C TYR A 429 1.75 -11.61 23.64
N VAL A 430 2.11 -11.30 24.90
CA VAL A 430 3.49 -11.04 25.30
C VAL A 430 3.96 -12.14 26.25
N PHE A 431 4.75 -13.07 25.72
CA PHE A 431 5.38 -14.14 26.48
C PHE A 431 6.64 -13.64 27.18
N ASP A 432 6.52 -13.35 28.46
CA ASP A 432 7.62 -12.95 29.33
C ASP A 432 8.16 -14.16 30.09
N LEU A 433 9.07 -14.86 29.42
CA LEU A 433 9.55 -16.18 29.84
C LEU A 433 10.75 -16.06 30.78
N ASP A 434 10.75 -16.88 31.83
CA ASP A 434 11.82 -16.93 32.83
C ASP A 434 13.05 -17.75 32.37
N TYR A 435 13.27 -17.86 31.07
CA TYR A 435 14.37 -18.62 30.49
C TYR A 435 15.65 -17.79 30.43
N HIS A 436 16.79 -18.44 30.75
CA HIS A 436 18.13 -17.87 30.57
C HIS A 436 18.63 -18.02 29.13
N THR A 437 18.10 -18.99 28.38
CA THR A 437 18.35 -19.11 26.94
C THR A 437 17.59 -18.02 26.19
N ILE A 438 18.22 -17.45 25.17
CA ILE A 438 17.58 -16.44 24.32
C ILE A 438 16.62 -17.18 23.38
N LEU A 439 15.33 -16.92 23.53
CA LEU A 439 14.30 -17.38 22.59
C LEU A 439 13.75 -16.16 21.84
N LEU A 440 13.99 -16.12 20.53
CA LEU A 440 13.39 -15.18 19.61
C LEU A 440 12.39 -15.90 18.69
N LEU A 441 11.41 -15.18 18.18
CA LEU A 441 10.49 -15.67 17.17
C LEU A 441 11.22 -15.79 15.84
N ASP A 442 11.14 -16.97 15.23
CA ASP A 442 11.77 -17.32 13.96
C ASP A 442 13.26 -16.92 13.90
N ARG A 443 13.96 -17.03 15.04
CA ARG A 443 15.37 -16.66 15.28
C ARG A 443 15.68 -15.16 15.34
N TYR A 444 14.87 -14.31 14.71
CA TYR A 444 15.24 -12.91 14.47
C TYR A 444 14.36 -11.89 15.19
N HIS A 445 13.11 -12.25 15.48
CA HIS A 445 12.08 -11.29 15.83
C HIS A 445 11.72 -11.35 17.31
N GLN A 446 11.59 -10.19 17.95
CA GLN A 446 11.00 -10.09 19.28
C GLN A 446 9.47 -10.08 19.23
N SER A 447 8.90 -9.64 18.11
CA SER A 447 7.46 -9.54 17.88
C SER A 447 7.13 -9.82 16.42
N ILE A 448 6.06 -10.56 16.18
CA ILE A 448 5.54 -10.87 14.85
C ILE A 448 4.05 -10.53 14.79
N ALA A 449 3.68 -9.90 13.68
CA ALA A 449 2.32 -9.53 13.34
C ALA A 449 1.67 -10.59 12.45
N PHE A 450 0.55 -11.15 12.91
CA PHE A 450 -0.37 -11.95 12.10
C PHE A 450 -1.58 -11.11 11.71
N ARG A 451 -2.50 -11.67 10.93
CA ARG A 451 -3.72 -10.95 10.52
C ARG A 451 -4.66 -10.67 11.69
N ASP A 452 -4.67 -11.59 12.64
CA ASP A 452 -5.65 -11.76 13.72
C ASP A 452 -5.04 -11.56 15.11
N MET A 453 -3.71 -11.61 15.26
CA MET A 453 -3.04 -11.39 16.54
C MET A 453 -1.60 -10.89 16.39
N VAL A 454 -1.05 -10.37 17.49
CA VAL A 454 0.39 -10.10 17.62
C VAL A 454 0.96 -11.04 18.67
N ILE A 455 2.14 -11.60 18.40
CA ILE A 455 2.86 -12.44 19.34
C ILE A 455 4.24 -11.82 19.56
N ALA A 456 4.60 -11.59 20.82
CA ALA A 456 5.92 -11.13 21.23
C ALA A 456 6.51 -12.03 22.31
N VAL A 457 7.84 -12.09 22.36
CA VAL A 457 8.58 -12.87 23.35
C VAL A 457 9.73 -12.05 23.92
N ARG A 458 9.96 -12.19 25.22
CA ARG A 458 11.21 -11.80 25.88
C ARG A 458 11.66 -12.86 26.88
N THR A 459 12.94 -12.83 27.20
CA THR A 459 13.61 -13.76 28.12
C THR A 459 14.44 -13.00 29.16
N ARG A 460 15.04 -13.68 30.15
CA ARG A 460 15.86 -13.03 31.19
C ARG A 460 17.09 -12.33 30.64
N THR A 461 17.73 -12.92 29.63
CA THR A 461 18.91 -12.35 29.00
C THR A 461 18.54 -11.04 28.32
N ALA A 462 19.26 -9.96 28.63
CA ALA A 462 18.88 -8.59 28.24
C ALA A 462 19.36 -8.17 26.85
N GLN A 463 20.39 -8.84 26.30
CA GLN A 463 21.00 -8.48 25.03
C GLN A 463 21.49 -9.70 24.27
N THR A 464 21.44 -9.64 22.94
CA THR A 464 22.06 -10.61 22.03
C THR A 464 22.68 -9.90 20.83
N VAL A 465 23.73 -10.50 20.26
CA VAL A 465 24.23 -10.08 18.94
C VAL A 465 23.19 -10.46 17.90
N SER A 466 22.79 -9.52 17.05
CA SER A 466 21.89 -9.80 15.94
C SER A 466 22.68 -10.16 14.68
N ASP A 467 22.00 -10.81 13.73
CA ASP A 467 22.54 -11.11 12.40
C ASP A 467 22.61 -9.86 11.50
N TYR A 468 22.33 -8.67 12.03
CA TYR A 468 22.38 -7.40 11.31
C TYR A 468 23.62 -6.58 11.68
N SER A 469 24.11 -5.82 10.72
CA SER A 469 25.14 -4.81 10.92
C SER A 469 24.67 -3.45 10.42
N CYS A 470 25.09 -2.40 11.10
CA CYS A 470 24.98 -1.03 10.63
C CYS A 470 26.27 -0.29 10.87
N ASN A 471 26.63 0.58 9.94
CA ASN A 471 27.78 1.48 10.03
C ASN A 471 29.08 0.72 10.38
N GLY A 472 29.23 -0.51 9.84
CA GLY A 472 30.39 -1.37 10.02
C GLY A 472 30.51 -2.02 11.39
N ARG A 473 29.42 -2.08 12.15
CA ARG A 473 29.33 -2.76 13.44
C ARG A 473 28.11 -3.67 13.50
N HIS A 474 28.19 -4.73 14.29
CA HIS A 474 27.03 -5.54 14.60
C HIS A 474 26.00 -4.75 15.41
N VAL A 475 24.72 -4.95 15.08
CA VAL A 475 23.59 -4.45 15.85
C VAL A 475 23.35 -5.40 17.02
N PHE A 476 23.20 -4.85 18.22
CA PHE A 476 22.82 -5.59 19.40
C PHE A 476 21.31 -5.46 19.62
N THR A 477 20.61 -6.57 19.74
CA THR A 477 19.18 -6.58 20.06
C THR A 477 19.02 -6.57 21.57
N ARG A 478 18.36 -5.54 22.10
CA ARG A 478 17.93 -5.45 23.50
C ARG A 478 16.65 -6.28 23.67
N THR A 479 16.83 -7.57 23.96
CA THR A 479 15.77 -8.60 23.96
C THR A 479 14.63 -8.30 24.95
N ARG A 480 14.88 -7.52 26.00
CA ARG A 480 13.85 -7.10 26.97
C ARG A 480 13.05 -5.86 26.54
N GLU A 481 13.55 -5.08 25.58
CA GLU A 481 12.86 -3.90 25.07
C GLU A 481 11.88 -4.29 23.96
N LEU A 482 10.60 -4.31 24.29
CA LEU A 482 9.52 -4.75 23.40
C LEU A 482 8.65 -3.60 22.88
N GLN A 483 8.74 -2.40 23.44
CA GLN A 483 7.84 -1.29 23.10
C GLN A 483 7.82 -0.98 21.60
N ARG A 484 9.00 -0.71 21.02
CA ARG A 484 9.14 -0.44 19.58
C ARG A 484 8.66 -1.59 18.69
N PRO A 485 9.12 -2.85 18.84
CA PRO A 485 8.65 -3.94 17.98
C PRO A 485 7.15 -4.25 18.16
N LEU A 486 6.58 -4.02 19.35
CA LEU A 486 5.13 -4.12 19.58
C LEU A 486 4.36 -3.03 18.83
N VAL A 487 4.79 -1.77 18.90
CA VAL A 487 4.18 -0.67 18.12
C VAL A 487 4.17 -1.00 16.62
N GLY A 488 5.31 -1.47 16.08
CA GLY A 488 5.39 -1.90 14.68
C GLY A 488 4.48 -3.09 14.35
N SER A 489 4.31 -4.06 15.26
CA SER A 489 3.48 -5.24 15.02
C SER A 489 1.98 -4.95 15.12
N ILE A 490 1.59 -4.05 16.03
CA ILE A 490 0.21 -3.56 16.15
C ILE A 490 -0.18 -2.77 14.89
N LEU A 491 0.71 -1.91 14.36
CA LEU A 491 0.47 -1.19 13.11
C LEU A 491 0.16 -2.12 11.93
N GLN A 492 0.91 -3.22 11.81
CA GLN A 492 0.71 -4.22 10.78
C GLN A 492 -0.63 -4.94 10.92
N SER A 493 -0.96 -5.39 12.13
CA SER A 493 -2.14 -6.26 12.38
C SER A 493 -3.44 -5.49 12.50
N MET A 494 -3.42 -4.26 13.02
CA MET A 494 -4.61 -3.42 13.17
C MET A 494 -4.90 -2.60 11.90
N TRP A 495 -3.88 -1.96 11.32
CA TRP A 495 -4.03 -1.01 10.21
C TRP A 495 -3.38 -1.46 8.90
N GLY A 496 -2.85 -2.69 8.83
CA GLY A 496 -2.27 -3.21 7.59
C GLY A 496 -1.04 -2.45 7.10
N VAL A 497 -0.39 -1.65 7.96
CA VAL A 497 0.76 -0.83 7.56
C VAL A 497 1.94 -1.75 7.28
N SER A 498 2.47 -1.73 6.06
CA SER A 498 3.66 -2.52 5.72
C SER A 498 4.92 -1.96 6.40
N PRO A 499 5.82 -2.82 6.90
CA PRO A 499 7.15 -2.40 7.33
C PRO A 499 7.91 -1.64 6.25
N THR A 500 8.69 -0.63 6.63
CA THR A 500 9.41 0.22 5.67
C THR A 500 10.57 -0.47 4.95
N HIS A 501 10.91 -1.72 5.28
CA HIS A 501 11.84 -2.52 4.48
C HIS A 501 11.16 -3.46 3.49
N LEU A 502 9.83 -3.55 3.46
CA LEU A 502 9.12 -4.48 2.60
C LEU A 502 8.44 -3.75 1.45
N LEU A 503 8.69 -4.25 0.24
CA LEU A 503 8.07 -3.79 -0.99
C LEU A 503 7.52 -4.99 -1.77
N TRP A 504 6.40 -4.82 -2.47
CA TRP A 504 5.96 -5.80 -3.46
C TRP A 504 6.51 -5.45 -4.84
N SER A 505 7.13 -6.41 -5.52
CA SER A 505 7.60 -6.25 -6.88
C SER A 505 6.73 -7.05 -7.85
N PRO A 506 5.91 -6.38 -8.69
CA PRO A 506 5.12 -7.05 -9.72
C PRO A 506 5.98 -7.79 -10.75
N THR A 507 7.19 -7.27 -11.03
CA THR A 507 8.09 -7.86 -12.02
C THR A 507 8.72 -9.17 -11.54
N HIS A 508 9.07 -9.25 -10.26
CA HIS A 508 9.60 -10.47 -9.65
C HIS A 508 8.48 -11.39 -9.11
N ASN A 509 7.25 -10.89 -9.06
CA ASN A 509 6.11 -11.54 -8.40
C ASN A 509 6.45 -12.00 -6.98
N SER A 510 7.18 -11.15 -6.25
CA SER A 510 7.68 -11.47 -4.91
C SER A 510 7.79 -10.21 -4.05
N THR A 511 7.83 -10.43 -2.73
CA THR A 511 8.21 -9.38 -1.78
C THR A 511 9.72 -9.17 -1.84
N LEU A 512 10.14 -7.92 -1.97
CA LEU A 512 11.53 -7.50 -1.89
C LEU A 512 11.81 -6.89 -0.51
N VAL A 513 13.05 -7.06 -0.05
CA VAL A 513 13.56 -6.44 1.17
C VAL A 513 14.53 -5.33 0.79
N ASP A 514 14.34 -4.14 1.33
CA ASP A 514 15.21 -2.97 1.14
C ASP A 514 15.33 -2.19 2.46
N TYR A 515 16.49 -2.24 3.11
CA TYR A 515 16.69 -1.59 4.41
C TYR A 515 16.93 -0.08 4.33
N THR A 516 16.91 0.53 3.14
CA THR A 516 17.12 1.98 2.94
C THR A 516 16.25 2.85 3.85
N TRP A 517 15.00 2.45 4.06
CA TRP A 517 13.99 3.24 4.80
C TRP A 517 13.72 2.73 6.22
N THR A 518 14.64 1.96 6.80
CA THR A 518 14.52 1.43 8.18
C THR A 518 15.31 2.21 9.22
N VAL A 519 15.64 3.45 8.89
CA VAL A 519 16.27 4.45 9.77
C VAL A 519 15.38 5.69 9.84
N GLY A 520 15.61 6.56 10.82
CA GLY A 520 14.76 7.74 11.05
C GLY A 520 13.52 7.43 11.89
N GLN A 521 12.44 8.20 11.71
CA GLN A 521 11.21 8.08 12.50
C GLN A 521 10.35 6.91 12.03
N THR A 522 10.73 5.69 12.41
CA THR A 522 9.96 4.48 12.10
C THR A 522 10.11 3.42 13.18
N PRO A 523 9.01 2.77 13.61
CA PRO A 523 9.09 1.65 14.53
C PRO A 523 9.54 0.35 13.84
N PHE A 524 9.75 0.37 12.51
CA PHE A 524 10.05 -0.82 11.72
C PHE A 524 11.54 -1.06 11.51
N GLY A 525 11.89 -2.34 11.31
CA GLY A 525 13.25 -2.78 11.03
C GLY A 525 14.17 -2.79 12.27
N PRO A 526 15.43 -3.22 12.12
CA PRO A 526 16.37 -3.30 13.22
C PRO A 526 17.24 -2.04 13.40
N PHE A 527 17.20 -1.10 12.45
CA PHE A 527 18.14 0.04 12.40
C PHE A 527 17.57 1.36 12.93
N SER A 528 16.28 1.41 13.27
CA SER A 528 15.69 2.52 14.01
C SER A 528 15.31 2.11 15.41
N GLU A 529 15.49 3.03 16.35
CA GLU A 529 15.11 2.89 17.75
C GLU A 529 13.89 3.74 18.11
N VAL A 530 13.38 4.51 17.14
CA VAL A 530 12.27 5.43 17.35
C VAL A 530 10.96 4.65 17.31
N MET A 531 10.11 4.81 18.32
CA MET A 531 8.77 4.22 18.33
C MET A 531 7.64 5.20 17.96
N SER A 532 7.94 6.50 17.83
CA SER A 532 6.97 7.49 17.35
C SER A 532 6.64 7.28 15.88
N LEU A 533 5.41 7.63 15.50
CA LEU A 533 4.91 7.45 14.14
C LEU A 533 5.23 8.66 13.29
N SER A 534 5.76 8.46 12.08
CA SER A 534 5.86 9.51 11.07
C SER A 534 4.58 9.60 10.25
N PHE A 535 4.46 10.63 9.39
CA PHE A 535 3.33 10.75 8.46
C PHE A 535 3.14 9.49 7.61
N VAL A 536 4.23 8.75 7.32
CA VAL A 536 4.22 7.53 6.51
C VAL A 536 3.31 6.47 7.12
N GLN A 537 3.46 6.19 8.42
CA GLN A 537 2.64 5.18 9.10
C GLN A 537 1.19 5.66 9.27
N LYS A 538 0.99 6.94 9.55
CA LYS A 538 -0.33 7.55 9.78
C LYS A 538 -1.18 7.61 8.51
N ASP A 539 -0.60 8.12 7.43
CA ASP A 539 -1.25 8.18 6.13
C ASP A 539 -1.51 6.76 5.59
N ALA A 540 -0.57 5.82 5.74
CA ALA A 540 -0.77 4.43 5.36
C ALA A 540 -1.93 3.78 6.12
N ALA A 541 -2.01 3.98 7.45
CA ALA A 541 -3.07 3.41 8.27
C ALA A 541 -4.47 3.82 7.80
N ARG A 542 -4.66 5.11 7.49
CA ARG A 542 -5.92 5.64 6.97
C ARG A 542 -6.18 5.21 5.54
N ARG A 543 -5.17 5.32 4.67
CA ARG A 543 -5.28 4.95 3.25
C ARG A 543 -5.65 3.47 3.07
N ASN A 544 -5.06 2.57 3.86
CA ASN A 544 -5.28 1.12 3.72
C ASN A 544 -6.76 0.73 3.89
N PHE A 545 -7.45 1.37 4.82
CA PHE A 545 -8.90 1.19 4.98
C PHE A 545 -9.66 1.64 3.72
N LEU A 546 -9.35 2.84 3.22
CA LEU A 546 -10.03 3.43 2.06
C LEU A 546 -9.78 2.61 0.80
N LEU A 547 -8.55 2.13 0.59
CA LEU A 547 -8.20 1.26 -0.53
C LEU A 547 -8.90 -0.09 -0.44
N THR A 548 -8.98 -0.68 0.75
CA THR A 548 -9.70 -1.95 0.96
C THR A 548 -11.19 -1.78 0.65
N SER A 549 -11.79 -0.68 1.13
CA SER A 549 -13.21 -0.40 0.90
C SER A 549 -13.50 -0.10 -0.56
N LEU A 550 -12.70 0.74 -1.22
CA LEU A 550 -12.82 0.99 -2.65
C LEU A 550 -12.70 -0.31 -3.45
N ASN A 551 -11.71 -1.15 -3.14
CA ASN A 551 -11.55 -2.42 -3.82
C ASN A 551 -12.80 -3.31 -3.67
N TYR A 552 -13.36 -3.38 -2.46
CA TYR A 552 -14.60 -4.11 -2.21
C TYR A 552 -15.79 -3.53 -3.00
N SER A 553 -16.02 -2.21 -2.95
CA SER A 553 -17.12 -1.56 -3.68
C SER A 553 -16.95 -1.72 -5.20
N LEU A 554 -15.72 -1.74 -5.72
CA LEU A 554 -15.45 -1.99 -7.15
C LEU A 554 -15.74 -3.44 -7.53
N THR A 555 -15.24 -4.42 -6.79
CA THR A 555 -15.51 -5.83 -7.06
C THR A 555 -17.01 -6.11 -6.97
N SER A 556 -17.69 -5.63 -5.93
CA SER A 556 -19.13 -5.82 -5.78
C SER A 556 -19.94 -5.13 -6.89
N ALA A 557 -19.52 -3.95 -7.36
CA ALA A 557 -20.15 -3.31 -8.51
C ALA A 557 -19.94 -4.11 -9.81
N ILE A 558 -18.76 -4.68 -10.01
CA ILE A 558 -18.47 -5.56 -11.17
C ILE A 558 -19.36 -6.81 -11.11
N ASP A 559 -19.46 -7.48 -9.96
CA ASP A 559 -20.29 -8.67 -9.78
C ASP A 559 -21.77 -8.37 -10.13
N VAL A 560 -22.29 -7.23 -9.71
CA VAL A 560 -23.65 -6.79 -10.03
C VAL A 560 -23.82 -6.52 -11.52
N LEU A 561 -22.85 -5.87 -12.15
CA LEU A 561 -22.86 -5.60 -13.59
C LEU A 561 -22.81 -6.89 -14.42
N GLU A 562 -21.96 -7.85 -14.05
CA GLU A 562 -21.87 -9.16 -14.68
C GLU A 562 -23.17 -9.96 -14.51
N SER A 563 -23.80 -9.88 -13.34
CA SER A 563 -25.12 -10.45 -13.10
C SER A 563 -26.18 -9.84 -14.04
N ILE A 564 -26.18 -8.52 -14.24
CA ILE A 564 -27.09 -7.87 -15.18
C ILE A 564 -26.85 -8.38 -16.61
N ASP A 565 -25.59 -8.51 -17.04
CA ASP A 565 -25.24 -9.01 -18.38
C ASP A 565 -25.73 -10.44 -18.58
N ALA A 566 -25.53 -11.31 -17.57
CA ALA A 566 -26.00 -12.69 -17.57
C ALA A 566 -27.53 -12.82 -17.70
N HIS A 567 -28.30 -11.85 -17.18
CA HIS A 567 -29.76 -11.79 -17.27
C HIS A 567 -30.28 -11.05 -18.52
N GLY A 568 -29.44 -10.89 -19.55
CA GLY A 568 -29.83 -10.29 -20.83
C GLY A 568 -29.76 -8.75 -20.86
N GLY A 569 -29.09 -8.14 -19.89
CA GLY A 569 -28.80 -6.71 -19.84
C GLY A 569 -29.87 -5.85 -19.17
N VAL A 570 -29.50 -4.60 -18.85
CA VAL A 570 -30.28 -3.65 -18.03
C VAL A 570 -31.73 -3.49 -18.52
N ARG A 571 -31.94 -3.45 -19.85
CA ARG A 571 -33.25 -3.22 -20.46
C ARG A 571 -34.22 -4.39 -20.31
N ASN A 572 -33.70 -5.61 -20.30
CA ASN A 572 -34.52 -6.82 -20.20
C ASN A 572 -34.81 -7.16 -18.74
N LEU A 573 -33.85 -6.88 -17.85
CA LEU A 573 -33.98 -7.14 -16.42
C LEU A 573 -34.86 -6.10 -15.70
N LEU A 574 -34.69 -4.80 -15.99
CA LEU A 574 -35.31 -3.73 -15.19
C LEU A 574 -36.53 -3.10 -15.89
N LYS A 575 -37.66 -2.99 -15.16
CA LYS A 575 -38.85 -2.25 -15.62
C LYS A 575 -38.54 -0.76 -15.75
N GLN A 576 -39.35 -0.01 -16.50
CA GLN A 576 -39.06 1.40 -16.82
C GLN A 576 -38.78 2.31 -15.59
N LYS A 577 -39.50 2.13 -14.48
CA LYS A 577 -39.24 2.89 -13.24
C LYS A 577 -37.93 2.47 -12.56
N GLN A 578 -37.69 1.15 -12.44
CA GLN A 578 -36.46 0.59 -11.85
C GLN A 578 -35.23 0.94 -12.69
N HIS A 579 -35.38 0.96 -14.02
CA HIS A 579 -34.33 1.38 -14.94
C HIS A 579 -33.93 2.83 -14.69
N VAL A 580 -34.89 3.76 -14.54
CA VAL A 580 -34.57 5.17 -14.25
C VAL A 580 -33.82 5.31 -12.92
N GLU A 581 -34.26 4.62 -11.88
CA GLU A 581 -33.59 4.65 -10.58
C GLU A 581 -32.18 4.05 -10.66
N PHE A 582 -32.02 2.91 -11.33
CA PHE A 582 -30.72 2.29 -11.59
C PHE A 582 -29.74 3.26 -12.27
N ILE A 583 -30.15 3.93 -13.35
CA ILE A 583 -29.28 4.92 -14.03
C ILE A 583 -28.88 6.04 -13.07
N GLN A 584 -29.83 6.58 -12.29
CA GLN A 584 -29.56 7.67 -11.38
C GLN A 584 -28.57 7.26 -10.29
N ARG A 585 -28.78 6.10 -9.67
CA ARG A 585 -27.90 5.56 -8.63
C ARG A 585 -26.54 5.16 -9.18
N TRP A 586 -26.47 4.56 -10.36
CA TRP A 586 -25.21 4.20 -11.01
C TRP A 586 -24.33 5.42 -11.29
N HIS A 587 -24.92 6.49 -11.83
CA HIS A 587 -24.18 7.73 -12.07
C HIS A 587 -23.77 8.43 -10.76
N LEU A 588 -24.63 8.40 -9.74
CA LEU A 588 -24.28 8.96 -8.43
C LEU A 588 -23.14 8.16 -7.76
N PHE A 589 -23.21 6.82 -7.81
CA PHE A 589 -22.16 5.91 -7.36
C PHE A 589 -20.84 6.21 -8.05
N ARG A 590 -20.82 6.21 -9.40
CA ARG A 590 -19.62 6.49 -10.20
C ARG A 590 -19.02 7.86 -9.86
N TYR A 591 -19.87 8.87 -9.70
CA TYR A 591 -19.46 10.23 -9.33
C TYR A 591 -18.84 10.29 -7.94
N LYS A 592 -19.45 9.62 -6.95
CA LYS A 592 -18.90 9.51 -5.59
C LYS A 592 -17.56 8.80 -5.58
N LEU A 593 -17.37 7.75 -6.40
CA LEU A 593 -16.06 7.10 -6.56
C LEU A 593 -15.00 8.05 -7.14
N ASP A 594 -15.31 8.82 -8.19
CA ASP A 594 -14.39 9.82 -8.74
C ASP A 594 -13.99 10.87 -7.68
N LYS A 595 -14.96 11.29 -6.86
CA LYS A 595 -14.71 12.23 -5.77
C LYS A 595 -13.91 11.62 -4.63
N ALA A 596 -14.11 10.34 -4.31
CA ALA A 596 -13.28 9.62 -3.37
C ALA A 596 -11.82 9.52 -3.84
N VAL A 597 -11.60 9.18 -5.13
CA VAL A 597 -10.25 9.15 -5.74
C VAL A 597 -9.62 10.54 -5.74
N SER A 598 -10.40 11.58 -6.02
CA SER A 598 -9.93 12.97 -5.96
C SER A 598 -9.64 13.43 -4.52
N ALA A 599 -10.39 12.99 -3.51
CA ALA A 599 -10.08 13.29 -2.12
C ALA A 599 -8.80 12.56 -1.66
N LEU A 600 -8.64 11.29 -2.06
CA LEU A 600 -7.41 10.51 -1.83
C LEU A 600 -6.17 11.15 -2.46
N SER A 601 -6.27 11.73 -3.66
CA SER A 601 -5.15 12.42 -4.30
C SER A 601 -4.66 13.64 -3.53
N HIS A 602 -5.55 14.27 -2.76
CA HIS A 602 -5.23 15.42 -1.91
C HIS A 602 -4.99 14.99 -0.46
N PHE A 603 -4.86 13.68 -0.19
CA PHE A 603 -4.70 13.12 1.16
C PHE A 603 -5.77 13.62 2.16
N ASP A 604 -6.97 13.94 1.65
CA ASP A 604 -8.16 14.28 2.44
C ASP A 604 -8.92 12.99 2.74
N PHE A 605 -8.42 12.27 3.74
CA PHE A 605 -8.94 10.96 4.10
C PHE A 605 -10.37 11.02 4.66
N GLU A 606 -10.75 12.09 5.35
CA GLU A 606 -12.11 12.27 5.87
C GLU A 606 -13.13 12.43 4.74
N MET A 607 -12.83 13.26 3.74
CA MET A 607 -13.72 13.43 2.60
C MET A 607 -13.77 12.17 1.74
N ALA A 608 -12.64 11.48 1.55
CA ALA A 608 -12.60 10.19 0.87
C ALA A 608 -13.44 9.14 1.60
N PHE A 609 -13.35 9.08 2.92
CA PHE A 609 -14.14 8.19 3.77
C PHE A 609 -15.64 8.42 3.56
N TYR A 610 -16.07 9.68 3.66
CA TYR A 610 -17.47 10.06 3.44
C TYR A 610 -17.97 9.61 2.06
N TYR A 611 -17.23 9.90 0.98
CA TYR A 611 -17.68 9.55 -0.37
C TYR A 611 -17.77 8.04 -0.59
N ILE A 612 -16.84 7.26 -0.04
CA ILE A 612 -16.87 5.79 -0.12
C ILE A 612 -18.09 5.24 0.63
N LYS A 613 -18.28 5.63 1.90
CA LYS A 613 -19.44 5.20 2.70
C LYS A 613 -20.77 5.63 2.07
N SER A 614 -20.79 6.82 1.50
CA SER A 614 -21.94 7.33 0.77
C SER A 614 -22.23 6.56 -0.51
N SER A 615 -21.21 6.04 -1.18
CA SER A 615 -21.35 5.23 -2.39
C SER A 615 -21.90 3.83 -2.08
N ASP A 616 -21.64 3.29 -0.89
CA ASP A 616 -22.14 1.97 -0.47
C ASP A 616 -23.68 1.93 -0.45
N HIS A 617 -24.35 3.03 -0.10
CA HIS A 617 -25.83 3.13 -0.17
C HIS A 617 -26.35 2.97 -1.60
N ASP A 618 -25.69 3.59 -2.57
CA ASP A 618 -26.08 3.48 -3.98
C ASP A 618 -25.83 2.05 -4.48
N LEU A 619 -24.68 1.47 -4.14
CA LEU A 619 -24.35 0.11 -4.53
C LEU A 619 -25.31 -0.92 -3.93
N TYR A 620 -25.65 -0.77 -2.65
CA TYR A 620 -26.63 -1.62 -1.98
C TYR A 620 -28.01 -1.54 -2.65
N ALA A 621 -28.49 -0.33 -2.94
CA ALA A 621 -29.78 -0.15 -3.60
C ALA A 621 -29.77 -0.69 -5.05
N ILE A 622 -28.65 -0.54 -5.78
CA ILE A 622 -28.49 -1.16 -7.10
C ILE A 622 -28.53 -2.68 -7.00
N HIS A 623 -27.82 -3.26 -6.03
CA HIS A 623 -27.83 -4.70 -5.79
C HIS A 623 -29.25 -5.21 -5.49
N ASP A 624 -30.00 -4.53 -4.62
CA ASP A 624 -31.39 -4.87 -4.30
C ASP A 624 -32.31 -4.80 -5.53
N LEU A 625 -32.19 -3.76 -6.35
CA LEU A 625 -32.93 -3.63 -7.61
C LEU A 625 -32.66 -4.80 -8.55
N VAL A 626 -31.40 -5.18 -8.74
CA VAL A 626 -30.99 -6.28 -9.62
C VAL A 626 -31.44 -7.62 -9.06
N TYR A 627 -31.26 -7.84 -7.77
CA TYR A 627 -31.63 -9.07 -7.09
C TYR A 627 -33.14 -9.33 -7.18
N THR A 628 -33.97 -8.35 -6.79
CA THR A 628 -35.43 -8.47 -6.85
C THR A 628 -35.94 -8.67 -8.28
N SER A 629 -35.40 -7.92 -9.25
CA SER A 629 -35.74 -8.11 -10.67
C SER A 629 -35.32 -9.46 -11.23
N SER A 630 -34.19 -10.02 -10.78
CA SER A 630 -33.72 -11.33 -11.26
C SER A 630 -34.65 -12.47 -10.83
N GLN A 631 -35.31 -12.35 -9.68
CA GLN A 631 -36.29 -13.34 -9.20
C GLN A 631 -37.59 -13.35 -10.02
N GLU A 632 -37.91 -12.26 -10.71
CA GLU A 632 -39.11 -12.16 -11.54
C GLU A 632 -38.89 -12.70 -12.96
N ILE A 633 -37.66 -13.09 -13.33
CA ILE A 633 -37.36 -13.61 -14.67
C ILE A 633 -37.78 -15.08 -14.76
N GLU A 634 -38.74 -15.36 -15.64
CA GLU A 634 -39.10 -16.72 -16.04
C GLU A 634 -38.26 -17.16 -17.24
N ALA A 635 -37.51 -18.25 -17.08
CA ALA A 635 -36.80 -18.87 -18.20
C ALA A 635 -37.81 -19.52 -19.17
N SER A 636 -37.94 -18.96 -20.37
CA SER A 636 -38.72 -19.59 -21.44
C SER A 636 -37.78 -20.31 -22.42
N LEU A 637 -37.93 -21.63 -22.51
CA LEU A 637 -37.24 -22.46 -23.50
C LEU A 637 -37.90 -22.27 -24.86
N VAL A 638 -37.34 -21.38 -25.68
CA VAL A 638 -37.71 -21.32 -27.10
C VAL A 638 -37.09 -22.53 -27.79
N CYS A 639 -37.90 -23.57 -28.03
CA CYS A 639 -37.47 -24.72 -28.80
C CYS A 639 -37.05 -24.24 -30.20
N PHE A 640 -35.78 -24.49 -30.55
CA PHE A 640 -35.28 -24.24 -31.90
C PHE A 640 -36.18 -24.97 -32.90
N LYS A 641 -36.85 -24.20 -33.75
CA LYS A 641 -37.55 -24.75 -34.90
C LYS A 641 -36.46 -25.18 -35.87
N ASP A 642 -36.36 -26.47 -36.15
CA ASP A 642 -35.39 -26.99 -37.11
C ASP A 642 -35.42 -26.13 -38.38
N PRO A 643 -34.25 -25.72 -38.91
CA PRO A 643 -34.23 -24.94 -40.14
C PRO A 643 -34.98 -25.71 -41.22
N PRO A 644 -35.86 -25.05 -42.00
CA PRO A 644 -36.64 -25.74 -43.01
C PRO A 644 -35.69 -26.48 -43.96
N PHE A 645 -35.96 -27.77 -44.22
CA PHE A 645 -35.19 -28.59 -45.13
C PHE A 645 -34.93 -27.82 -46.45
N PRO A 646 -33.69 -27.74 -46.96
CA PRO A 646 -33.31 -26.82 -48.03
C PRO A 646 -33.80 -27.31 -49.40
N TRP A 647 -35.12 -27.31 -49.60
CA TRP A 647 -35.80 -27.77 -50.82
C TRP A 647 -35.28 -27.06 -52.07
N ALA A 648 -34.93 -25.78 -51.97
CA ALA A 648 -34.35 -25.03 -53.08
C ALA A 648 -33.03 -25.66 -53.56
N ALA A 649 -32.11 -25.95 -52.65
CA ALA A 649 -30.82 -26.58 -53.00
C ALA A 649 -31.03 -27.95 -53.64
N LEU A 650 -31.89 -28.78 -53.05
CA LEU A 650 -32.21 -30.11 -53.60
C LEU A 650 -32.85 -30.02 -54.99
N SER A 651 -33.75 -29.06 -55.19
CA SER A 651 -34.44 -28.83 -56.47
C SER A 651 -33.48 -28.36 -57.55
N PHE A 652 -32.59 -27.40 -57.25
CA PHE A 652 -31.57 -26.94 -58.19
C PHE A 652 -30.58 -28.06 -58.55
N SER A 653 -30.21 -28.91 -57.60
CA SER A 653 -29.38 -30.09 -57.87
C SER A 653 -30.10 -31.10 -58.77
N ALA A 654 -31.38 -31.39 -58.51
CA ALA A 654 -32.17 -32.31 -59.32
C ALA A 654 -32.37 -31.79 -60.76
N VAL A 655 -32.70 -30.50 -60.93
CA VAL A 655 -32.81 -29.86 -62.24
C VAL A 655 -31.47 -29.84 -62.96
N GLY A 656 -30.38 -29.51 -62.25
CA GLY A 656 -29.03 -29.55 -62.81
C GLY A 656 -28.64 -30.95 -63.29
N PHE A 657 -28.95 -31.98 -62.50
CA PHE A 657 -28.70 -33.37 -62.88
C PHE A 657 -29.53 -33.79 -64.09
N LEU A 658 -30.81 -33.43 -64.15
CA LEU A 658 -31.68 -33.70 -65.31
C LEU A 658 -31.21 -32.96 -66.56
N ALA A 659 -30.76 -31.70 -66.44
CA ALA A 659 -30.22 -30.92 -67.55
C ALA A 659 -28.91 -31.54 -68.08
N LEU A 660 -27.99 -31.93 -67.20
CA LEU A 660 -26.77 -32.65 -67.55
C LEU A 660 -27.06 -34.00 -68.21
N SER A 661 -28.01 -34.76 -67.65
CA SER A 661 -28.47 -36.03 -68.20
C SER A 661 -29.06 -35.85 -69.61
N TYR A 662 -29.85 -34.80 -69.80
CA TYR A 662 -30.44 -34.45 -71.10
C TYR A 662 -29.39 -34.04 -72.12
N VAL A 663 -28.43 -33.18 -71.74
CA VAL A 663 -27.31 -32.78 -72.60
C VAL A 663 -26.45 -33.98 -72.98
N TYR A 664 -26.18 -34.88 -72.03
CA TYR A 664 -25.44 -36.12 -72.28
C TYR A 664 -26.19 -37.06 -73.23
N ALA A 665 -27.48 -37.30 -72.99
CA ALA A 665 -28.32 -38.14 -73.84
C ALA A 665 -28.52 -37.58 -75.26
N LYS A 666 -28.45 -36.26 -75.44
CA LYS A 666 -28.58 -35.57 -76.73
C LYS A 666 -27.24 -35.11 -77.31
N ARG A 667 -26.10 -35.52 -76.75
CA ARG A 667 -24.76 -35.02 -77.13
C ARG A 667 -24.50 -35.12 -78.64
N ASP A 668 -24.89 -36.24 -79.26
CA ASP A 668 -24.64 -36.52 -80.68
C ASP A 668 -25.55 -35.68 -81.61
N LYS A 669 -26.61 -35.08 -81.06
CA LYS A 669 -27.53 -34.17 -81.76
C LYS A 669 -27.20 -32.70 -81.51
N LEU A 670 -26.75 -32.35 -80.29
CA LEU A 670 -26.38 -30.99 -79.88
C LEU A 670 -24.99 -30.58 -80.37
N PHE A 671 -24.02 -31.50 -80.37
CA PHE A 671 -22.62 -31.21 -80.76
C PHE A 671 -22.26 -31.74 -82.16
N ARG A 672 -23.25 -31.88 -83.05
CA ARG A 672 -23.01 -32.30 -84.44
C ARG A 672 -22.40 -31.15 -85.25
N ASN A 673 -21.09 -30.97 -85.13
CA ASN A 673 -20.36 -29.93 -85.83
C ASN A 673 -20.30 -30.24 -87.35
N LYS A 674 -21.06 -29.48 -88.14
CA LYS A 674 -20.96 -29.46 -89.60
C LYS A 674 -19.76 -28.60 -90.02
N ARG A 675 -18.54 -29.12 -89.91
CA ARG A 675 -17.39 -28.69 -90.72
C ARG A 675 -16.22 -29.68 -90.59
N LYS A 676 -16.06 -30.51 -91.64
CA LYS A 676 -14.90 -31.35 -92.04
C LYS A 676 -14.69 -32.62 -91.18
N GLN A 677 -14.61 -33.87 -91.67
CA GLN A 677 -14.32 -34.44 -93.00
C GLN A 677 -13.32 -33.61 -93.81
N PHE A 678 -12.10 -33.53 -93.29
CA PHE A 678 -10.92 -34.20 -93.83
C PHE A 678 -9.92 -34.40 -92.70
#